data_AF-A0A484CYU9-F1
#
_entry.id   AF-A0A484CYU9-F1
#
_cell.length_a   1.000
_cell.length_b   1.000
_cell.length_c   1.000
_cell.angle_alpha   90.00
_cell.angle_beta   90.00
_cell.angle_gamma   90.00
#
_symmetry.space_group_name_H-M   'P 1'
#
loop_
_entity.id
_entity.type
_entity.pdbx_description
1 polymer ?
#
loop_
_entity_poly.entity_id
_entity_poly.type
_entity_poly.pdbx_seq_one_letter_code
_entity_poly.pdbx_strand_id
1 'polypeptide(L)'
;MEELEPEEQFLLFARNGDLPGVQRLLMSKIKEETHININCRGKRKFNLGWTPLHLACYFGHKDVVEELLKAGADVNLPNNVGDTPLHKAAFTGRKEVVMLLLHYDACATVINGTAQIPKDVTQNAEIRSMLEAAERTEERKLEEELLEAAREGDMSTLTQLLSRKKTPDINCTDLLGNTPLHSAAYRGQKQCALKLLKSGASPNIKNKKGQTAFDLASDTAIKLILEGNGHRGVTRHVKKYEGLLWKSSRFFGWRSYWVVVQDGVLSWYSKQSDADANVRRQSCKSLTHAQCLVRAKDSCFFTVKCFDDSVHHFKVSPKTDPEATRKAWLDALEEHSAYSTHYCSQEQGSEKDEEEEEGISLGELNDSLQAAEASQRKLEEGVEAFLSMLKSDELAERFPSTLPQKLQEICELSRETSSSLSVCLSLLSRQEGVRSLKLEQEVEKNKILSEALQTLATEHHELEQSVVKGSSPRSALSEDEFHDAVSESDSEISLSGFETVASRSFDEDEDEGSVMLLSSPCSSPTGMFQEDHHGDKDETQPNGITKHRTRLPAPMFSRNDFSIWSILRNCIGMELSKITMPVIFNEPLSFLQRLTEYMEHTYLIHQANSFSDSIERMKCVAAFAVSAVASQWERTGKPFNPLLGETYELVREDLGFRLISEQVSHHPPVSAFHAEGLKQDFVFHGSIYPKLKFWGKSVEAEPKGIITLELPKYNEAYTWTNPTCCVHNIIVGQLWIEQYGNVEVINHRTGERCCLNFKPCGLFGKELHKVEGYILDKSKKKLCALYGKWTECVYVVDHAAFEAHKKSDKKGAGEKKGGQAGCSGDQEEVPSPAADTVEMIPGSQLLWRIAPRPANSAEMYSFTSFAMQLNELHKEMEGAIPQTDCRLRPDIRAMENGDIDLASEEKKRLEEKQRAARKNRSKSDEEWKTRSAALGPRWFQQGQNPHTSTQDWLFSSGYWDRNYSQLPDIY
;
A
#
# COMPACT_ATOMS: atom_id res chain seq x y z
N MET A 1 -33.13 18.71 48.86
CA MET A 1 -32.96 18.32 47.45
C MET A 1 -33.61 16.97 47.30
N GLU A 2 -34.34 16.73 46.21
CA GLU A 2 -34.79 15.37 45.88
C GLU A 2 -33.55 14.56 45.46
N GLU A 3 -33.41 13.34 45.97
CA GLU A 3 -32.34 12.44 45.54
C GLU A 3 -32.68 11.96 44.12
N LEU A 4 -31.82 12.33 43.15
CA LEU A 4 -32.01 11.92 41.76
C LEU A 4 -31.81 10.40 41.65
N GLU A 5 -32.68 9.74 40.89
CA GLU A 5 -32.53 8.33 40.51
C GLU A 5 -31.12 8.04 39.97
N PRO A 6 -30.49 6.89 40.29
CA PRO A 6 -29.12 6.58 39.86
C PRO A 6 -28.89 6.70 38.34
N GLU A 7 -29.88 6.35 37.51
CA GLU A 7 -29.81 6.54 36.05
C GLU A 7 -29.74 8.03 35.64
N GLU A 8 -30.49 8.92 36.33
CA GLU A 8 -30.48 10.36 36.04
C GLU A 8 -29.20 11.03 36.59
N GLN A 9 -28.64 10.53 37.70
CA GLN A 9 -27.30 10.91 38.15
C GLN A 9 -26.24 10.49 37.12
N PHE A 10 -26.29 9.26 36.62
CA PHE A 10 -25.36 8.75 35.62
C PHE A 10 -25.41 9.56 34.31
N LEU A 11 -26.61 9.90 33.84
CA LEU A 11 -26.82 10.82 32.71
C LEU A 11 -26.31 12.24 32.99
N LEU A 12 -26.43 12.73 34.22
CA LEU A 12 -25.94 14.06 34.62
C LEU A 12 -24.41 14.12 34.69
N PHE A 13 -23.76 13.12 35.29
CA PHE A 13 -22.30 13.02 35.33
C PHE A 13 -21.71 12.91 33.92
N ALA A 14 -22.29 12.05 33.07
CA ALA A 14 -21.85 11.91 31.67
C ALA A 14 -22.09 13.16 30.82
N ARG A 15 -23.12 13.96 31.12
CA ARG A 15 -23.34 15.28 30.52
C ARG A 15 -22.31 16.33 30.96
N ASN A 16 -21.91 16.28 32.23
CA ASN A 16 -21.06 17.30 32.84
C ASN A 16 -19.56 17.01 32.73
N GLY A 17 -19.17 15.79 32.35
CA GLY A 17 -17.77 15.36 32.30
C GLY A 17 -17.22 14.86 33.64
N ASP A 18 -18.09 14.52 34.59
CA ASP A 18 -17.70 14.02 35.92
C ASP A 18 -17.29 12.55 35.85
N LEU A 19 -16.05 12.31 35.40
CA LEU A 19 -15.44 10.99 35.32
C LEU A 19 -15.41 10.27 36.70
N PRO A 20 -15.04 10.91 37.82
CA PRO A 20 -15.14 10.28 39.14
C PRO A 20 -16.57 9.89 39.55
N GLY A 21 -17.59 10.64 39.14
CA GLY A 21 -19.01 10.30 39.31
C GLY A 21 -19.43 9.09 38.47
N VAL A 22 -19.04 9.06 37.19
CA VAL A 22 -19.28 7.94 36.26
C VAL A 22 -18.60 6.66 36.75
N GLN A 23 -17.31 6.72 37.07
CA GLN A 23 -16.53 5.58 37.59
C GLN A 23 -17.12 5.03 38.90
N ARG A 24 -17.57 5.89 39.82
CA ARG A 24 -18.18 5.46 41.09
C ARG A 24 -19.45 4.64 40.87
N LEU A 25 -20.32 5.05 39.95
CA LEU A 25 -21.54 4.33 39.61
C LEU A 25 -21.26 3.02 38.83
N LEU A 26 -20.26 3.01 37.95
CA LEU A 26 -19.80 1.79 37.26
C LEU A 26 -19.18 0.78 38.24
N MET A 27 -18.38 1.22 39.21
CA MET A 27 -17.79 0.34 40.23
C MET A 27 -18.84 -0.20 41.22
N SER A 28 -19.90 0.56 41.52
CA SER A 28 -21.03 0.07 42.32
C SER A 28 -21.83 -1.04 41.61
N LYS A 29 -21.92 -0.99 40.27
CA LYS A 29 -22.46 -2.09 39.46
C LYS A 29 -21.61 -3.35 39.54
N ILE A 30 -20.27 -3.22 39.54
CA ILE A 30 -19.33 -4.37 39.63
C ILE A 30 -19.43 -5.10 40.98
N LYS A 31 -19.85 -4.40 42.04
CA LYS A 31 -20.07 -4.97 43.38
C LYS A 31 -21.48 -5.50 43.64
N GLU A 32 -22.35 -5.50 42.62
CA GLU A 32 -23.80 -5.79 42.74
C GLU A 32 -24.57 -4.83 43.68
N GLU A 33 -23.95 -3.74 44.14
CA GLU A 33 -24.55 -2.74 45.06
C GLU A 33 -25.66 -1.93 44.37
N THR A 34 -25.54 -1.65 43.06
CA THR A 34 -26.57 -0.94 42.27
C THR A 34 -26.72 -1.49 40.84
N HIS A 35 -27.95 -1.82 40.44
CA HIS A 35 -28.24 -2.32 39.08
C HIS A 35 -28.48 -1.16 38.10
N ILE A 36 -27.41 -0.55 37.60
CA ILE A 36 -27.46 0.57 36.64
C ILE A 36 -27.33 0.07 35.20
N ASN A 37 -28.28 0.45 34.34
CA ASN A 37 -28.20 0.23 32.91
C ASN A 37 -27.29 1.29 32.26
N ILE A 38 -26.16 0.87 31.69
CA ILE A 38 -25.19 1.77 31.05
C ILE A 38 -25.81 2.46 29.81
N ASN A 39 -26.73 1.77 29.13
CA ASN A 39 -27.50 2.27 27.99
C ASN A 39 -28.86 2.85 28.42
N CYS A 40 -28.99 3.34 29.66
CA CYS A 40 -30.20 4.02 30.14
C CYS A 40 -30.54 5.21 29.23
N ARG A 41 -31.85 5.46 29.01
CA ARG A 41 -32.33 6.60 28.22
C ARG A 41 -32.91 7.68 29.13
N GLY A 42 -32.49 8.93 28.94
CA GLY A 42 -33.01 10.05 29.71
C GLY A 42 -34.52 10.23 29.56
N LYS A 43 -35.19 10.53 30.68
CA LYS A 43 -36.66 10.59 30.80
C LYS A 43 -37.18 12.03 30.89
N ARG A 44 -36.30 13.03 30.87
CA ARG A 44 -36.63 14.46 31.07
C ARG A 44 -36.47 15.26 29.78
N LYS A 45 -37.15 16.41 29.70
CA LYS A 45 -37.26 17.21 28.47
C LYS A 45 -35.91 17.64 27.85
N PHE A 46 -34.82 17.66 28.62
CA PHE A 46 -33.48 18.04 28.17
C PHE A 46 -32.54 16.87 27.83
N ASN A 47 -32.90 15.62 28.15
CA ASN A 47 -32.11 14.41 27.87
C ASN A 47 -32.95 13.29 27.20
N LEU A 48 -34.15 13.61 26.70
CA LEU A 48 -35.17 12.65 26.32
C LEU A 48 -34.69 11.67 25.23
N GLY A 49 -34.54 10.40 25.59
CA GLY A 49 -34.12 9.35 24.68
C GLY A 49 -32.62 9.30 24.37
N TRP A 50 -31.79 10.13 24.99
CA TRP A 50 -30.33 10.10 24.88
C TRP A 50 -29.73 9.19 25.95
N THR A 51 -28.63 8.52 25.64
CA THR A 51 -27.84 7.74 26.61
C THR A 51 -26.69 8.56 27.20
N PRO A 52 -26.02 8.08 28.28
CA PRO A 52 -24.81 8.71 28.82
C PRO A 52 -23.74 8.93 27.74
N LEU A 53 -23.56 7.95 26.85
CA LEU A 53 -22.62 8.03 25.73
C LEU A 53 -22.99 9.14 24.73
N HIS A 54 -24.27 9.30 24.37
CA HIS A 54 -24.70 10.42 23.52
C HIS A 54 -24.40 11.79 24.14
N LEU A 55 -24.58 11.92 25.46
CA LEU A 55 -24.33 13.17 26.18
C LEU A 55 -22.83 13.48 26.22
N ALA A 56 -22.01 12.52 26.65
CA ALA A 56 -20.56 12.66 26.69
C ALA A 56 -19.99 12.99 25.30
N CYS A 57 -20.44 12.30 24.25
CA CYS A 57 -20.00 12.52 22.88
C CYS A 57 -20.42 13.89 22.32
N TYR A 58 -21.64 14.36 22.62
CA TYR A 58 -22.12 15.66 22.17
C TYR A 58 -21.34 16.81 22.81
N PHE A 59 -21.13 16.76 24.14
CA PHE A 59 -20.41 17.81 24.86
C PHE A 59 -18.88 17.75 24.64
N GLY A 60 -18.32 16.57 24.33
CA GLY A 60 -16.90 16.38 23.98
C GLY A 60 -16.03 15.78 25.09
N HIS A 61 -16.63 15.11 26.07
CA HIS A 61 -15.96 14.60 27.27
C HIS A 61 -15.23 13.29 26.98
N LYS A 62 -14.10 13.35 26.25
CA LYS A 62 -13.33 12.20 25.75
C LYS A 62 -13.14 11.10 26.80
N ASP A 63 -12.66 11.44 27.99
CA ASP A 63 -12.28 10.45 29.01
C ASP A 63 -13.50 9.70 29.58
N VAL A 64 -14.65 10.39 29.64
CA VAL A 64 -15.94 9.78 29.99
C VAL A 64 -16.49 8.92 28.86
N VAL A 65 -16.30 9.31 27.60
CA VAL A 65 -16.63 8.45 26.43
C VAL A 65 -15.79 7.16 26.49
N GLU A 66 -14.50 7.28 26.80
CA GLU A 66 -13.56 6.15 26.88
C GLU A 66 -13.95 5.18 28.01
N GLU A 67 -14.27 5.69 29.20
CA GLU A 67 -14.73 4.89 30.35
C GLU A 67 -16.08 4.19 30.05
N LEU A 68 -17.04 4.89 29.42
CA LEU A 68 -18.34 4.31 29.06
C LEU A 68 -18.19 3.19 28.03
N LEU A 69 -17.30 3.34 27.03
CA LEU A 69 -17.04 2.31 26.02
C LEU A 69 -16.34 1.09 26.64
N LYS A 70 -15.32 1.29 27.49
CA LYS A 70 -14.67 0.21 28.27
C LYS A 70 -15.66 -0.55 29.15
N ALA A 71 -16.68 0.13 29.70
CA ALA A 71 -17.73 -0.49 30.50
C ALA A 71 -18.83 -1.19 29.67
N GLY A 72 -18.75 -1.21 28.34
CA GLY A 72 -19.70 -1.88 27.46
C GLY A 72 -20.94 -1.06 27.11
N ALA A 73 -20.82 0.27 26.99
CA ALA A 73 -21.85 1.09 26.36
C ALA A 73 -22.01 0.73 24.88
N ASP A 74 -23.25 0.72 24.37
CA ASP A 74 -23.51 0.43 22.97
C ASP A 74 -23.20 1.67 22.10
N VAL A 75 -22.10 1.55 21.36
CA VAL A 75 -21.53 2.58 20.48
C VAL A 75 -22.44 2.96 19.30
N ASN A 76 -23.34 2.06 18.89
CA ASN A 76 -24.19 2.18 17.70
C ASN A 76 -25.68 2.40 18.04
N LEU A 77 -26.06 2.35 19.31
CA LEU A 77 -27.45 2.51 19.75
C LEU A 77 -28.06 3.84 19.27
N PRO A 78 -29.18 3.85 18.51
CA PRO A 78 -29.81 5.09 18.09
C PRO A 78 -30.68 5.71 19.19
N ASN A 79 -30.59 7.04 19.35
CA ASN A 79 -31.51 7.83 20.17
C ASN A 79 -32.92 7.90 19.54
N ASN A 80 -33.85 8.64 20.17
CA ASN A 80 -35.24 8.76 19.70
C ASN A 80 -35.42 9.50 18.36
N VAL A 81 -34.37 10.07 17.78
CA VAL A 81 -34.33 10.72 16.45
C VAL A 81 -33.60 9.83 15.41
N GLY A 82 -33.04 8.69 15.84
CA GLY A 82 -32.24 7.79 15.00
C GLY A 82 -30.75 8.16 14.95
N ASP A 83 -30.31 9.25 15.59
CA ASP A 83 -28.88 9.57 15.65
C ASP A 83 -28.17 8.58 16.57
N THR A 84 -26.97 8.16 16.19
CA THR A 84 -26.03 7.41 17.05
C THR A 84 -25.09 8.38 17.82
N PRO A 85 -24.31 7.90 18.80
CA PRO A 85 -23.24 8.70 19.41
C PRO A 85 -22.26 9.31 18.39
N LEU A 86 -21.96 8.59 17.30
CA LEU A 86 -21.10 9.05 16.20
C LEU A 86 -21.69 10.25 15.45
N HIS A 87 -23.00 10.23 15.16
CA HIS A 87 -23.69 11.40 14.61
C HIS A 87 -23.57 12.62 15.53
N LYS A 88 -23.65 12.44 16.85
CA LYS A 88 -23.57 13.56 17.80
C LYS A 88 -22.16 14.13 17.90
N ALA A 89 -21.12 13.29 17.96
CA ALA A 89 -19.73 13.74 17.93
C ALA A 89 -19.38 14.45 16.61
N ALA A 90 -19.86 13.92 15.47
CA ALA A 90 -19.63 14.49 14.16
C ALA A 90 -20.34 15.86 13.99
N PHE A 91 -21.60 15.96 14.43
CA PHE A 91 -22.38 17.19 14.40
C PHE A 91 -21.78 18.31 15.27
N THR A 92 -21.26 17.99 16.47
CA THR A 92 -20.60 18.99 17.34
C THR A 92 -19.10 19.19 17.08
N GLY A 93 -18.56 18.56 16.04
CA GLY A 93 -17.18 18.76 15.59
C GLY A 93 -16.11 18.16 16.51
N ARG A 94 -16.44 17.16 17.33
CA ARG A 94 -15.57 16.57 18.36
C ARG A 94 -14.66 15.48 17.78
N LYS A 95 -13.63 15.88 17.05
CA LYS A 95 -12.69 15.02 16.32
C LYS A 95 -12.12 13.87 17.16
N GLU A 96 -11.70 14.15 18.39
CA GLU A 96 -11.07 13.20 19.31
C GLU A 96 -12.08 12.12 19.76
N VAL A 97 -13.34 12.52 19.94
CA VAL A 97 -14.46 11.62 20.23
C VAL A 97 -14.85 10.82 18.98
N VAL A 98 -14.83 11.41 17.78
CA VAL A 98 -15.09 10.67 16.53
C VAL A 98 -14.03 9.57 16.32
N MET A 99 -12.75 9.88 16.50
CA MET A 99 -11.67 8.88 16.44
C MET A 99 -11.87 7.76 17.48
N LEU A 100 -12.19 8.13 18.72
CA LEU A 100 -12.42 7.18 19.81
C LEU A 100 -13.64 6.28 19.54
N LEU A 101 -14.74 6.81 19.02
CA LEU A 101 -15.91 6.01 18.64
C LEU A 101 -15.59 5.05 17.48
N LEU A 102 -14.91 5.51 16.44
CA LEU A 102 -14.49 4.67 15.31
C LEU A 102 -13.49 3.57 15.73
N HIS A 103 -12.68 3.81 16.77
CA HIS A 103 -11.80 2.81 17.36
C HIS A 103 -12.55 1.70 18.11
N TYR A 104 -13.74 1.98 18.65
CA TYR A 104 -14.66 1.01 19.26
C TYR A 104 -15.78 0.57 18.29
N ASP A 105 -15.45 0.38 17.01
CA ASP A 105 -16.36 -0.11 15.95
C ASP A 105 -17.70 0.66 15.80
N ALA A 106 -17.68 1.98 15.94
CA ALA A 106 -18.79 2.83 15.53
C ALA A 106 -19.01 2.75 14.01
N CYS A 107 -20.20 2.34 13.59
CA CYS A 107 -20.55 2.16 12.19
C CYS A 107 -20.80 3.54 11.53
N ALA A 108 -19.95 3.86 10.54
CA ALA A 108 -20.01 5.13 9.80
C ALA A 108 -21.16 5.21 8.78
N THR A 109 -21.83 4.09 8.49
CA THR A 109 -22.90 3.98 7.47
C THR A 109 -24.32 3.96 8.04
N VAL A 110 -24.52 4.09 9.36
CA VAL A 110 -25.85 4.14 9.99
C VAL A 110 -26.64 5.36 9.52
N ILE A 111 -27.85 5.15 8.99
CA ILE A 111 -28.75 6.22 8.54
C ILE A 111 -29.70 6.61 9.68
N ASN A 112 -29.73 7.89 10.05
CA ASN A 112 -30.62 8.42 11.08
C ASN A 112 -32.07 8.67 10.60
N GLY A 113 -32.94 9.18 11.49
CA GLY A 113 -34.34 9.49 11.18
C GLY A 113 -34.56 10.67 10.22
N THR A 114 -33.54 11.46 9.90
CA THR A 114 -33.57 12.49 8.84
C THR A 114 -32.98 12.00 7.51
N ALA A 115 -32.70 10.70 7.39
CA ALA A 115 -32.09 10.05 6.22
C ALA A 115 -30.66 10.53 5.90
N GLN A 116 -29.91 10.90 6.94
CA GLN A 116 -28.52 11.33 6.89
C GLN A 116 -27.60 10.30 7.56
N ILE A 117 -26.34 10.23 7.13
CA ILE A 117 -25.26 9.49 7.81
C ILE A 117 -24.30 10.45 8.55
N PRO A 118 -23.40 9.99 9.44
CA PRO A 118 -22.53 10.85 10.24
C PRO A 118 -21.73 11.93 9.48
N LYS A 119 -21.33 11.68 8.21
CA LYS A 119 -20.61 12.70 7.41
C LYS A 119 -21.52 13.80 6.83
N ASP A 120 -22.83 13.58 6.78
CA ASP A 120 -23.81 14.56 6.29
C ASP A 120 -24.18 15.57 7.38
N VAL A 121 -24.02 15.19 8.66
CA VAL A 121 -24.36 16.04 9.82
C VAL A 121 -23.18 16.88 10.30
N THR A 122 -21.94 16.59 9.89
CA THR A 122 -20.77 17.42 10.21
C THR A 122 -20.55 18.55 9.20
N GLN A 123 -20.02 19.68 9.66
CA GLN A 123 -19.50 20.74 8.79
C GLN A 123 -17.95 20.75 8.75
N ASN A 124 -17.28 20.00 9.64
CA ASN A 124 -15.82 19.93 9.69
C ASN A 124 -15.28 18.99 8.59
N ALA A 125 -14.41 19.52 7.73
CA ALA A 125 -13.80 18.78 6.61
C ALA A 125 -12.92 17.60 7.06
N GLU A 126 -12.19 17.72 8.17
CA GLU A 126 -11.36 16.63 8.69
C GLU A 126 -12.22 15.45 9.16
N ILE A 127 -13.34 15.75 9.84
CA ILE A 127 -14.27 14.74 10.35
C ILE A 127 -15.03 14.08 9.19
N ARG A 128 -15.41 14.84 8.16
CA ARG A 128 -15.95 14.29 6.92
C ARG A 128 -14.97 13.29 6.27
N SER A 129 -13.72 13.70 6.06
CA SER A 129 -12.69 12.84 5.45
C SER A 129 -12.40 11.57 6.27
N MET A 130 -12.41 11.69 7.60
CA MET A 130 -12.26 10.57 8.54
C MET A 130 -13.40 9.55 8.43
N LEU A 131 -14.65 10.03 8.31
CA LEU A 131 -15.82 9.17 8.14
C LEU A 131 -15.86 8.53 6.73
N GLU A 132 -15.46 9.28 5.70
CA GLU A 132 -15.27 8.76 4.33
C GLU A 132 -14.13 7.72 4.23
N ALA A 133 -13.14 7.78 5.13
CA ALA A 133 -12.11 6.74 5.26
C ALA A 133 -12.63 5.49 5.99
N ALA A 134 -13.48 5.68 7.01
CA ALA A 134 -14.16 4.58 7.69
C ALA A 134 -15.12 3.83 6.75
N GLU A 135 -15.93 4.55 5.96
CA GLU A 135 -16.81 3.96 4.93
C GLU A 135 -16.03 3.11 3.91
N ARG A 136 -14.94 3.65 3.34
CA ARG A 136 -14.07 2.90 2.41
C ARG A 136 -13.39 1.68 3.05
N THR A 137 -13.17 1.71 4.37
CA THR A 137 -12.64 0.56 5.13
C THR A 137 -13.72 -0.50 5.36
N GLU A 138 -14.96 -0.09 5.63
CA GLU A 138 -16.12 -1.01 5.70
C GLU A 138 -16.39 -1.66 4.34
N GLU A 139 -16.35 -0.89 3.25
CA GLU A 139 -16.51 -1.39 1.88
C GLU A 139 -15.42 -2.41 1.50
N ARG A 140 -14.15 -2.07 1.76
CA ARG A 140 -13.01 -2.95 1.49
C ARG A 140 -13.08 -4.27 2.27
N LYS A 141 -13.54 -4.26 3.54
CA LYS A 141 -13.75 -5.51 4.29
C LYS A 141 -14.72 -6.45 3.57
N LEU A 142 -15.80 -5.92 2.98
CA LEU A 142 -16.79 -6.72 2.24
C LEU A 142 -16.27 -7.25 0.90
N GLU A 143 -15.30 -6.57 0.29
CA GLU A 143 -14.59 -7.03 -0.91
C GLU A 143 -13.57 -8.13 -0.57
N GLU A 144 -12.84 -7.99 0.54
CA GLU A 144 -11.95 -9.01 1.07
C GLU A 144 -12.73 -10.27 1.53
N GLU A 145 -13.91 -10.11 2.16
CA GLU A 145 -14.86 -11.21 2.42
C GLU A 145 -15.38 -11.88 1.13
N LEU A 146 -15.67 -11.12 0.06
CA LEU A 146 -16.15 -11.67 -1.22
C LEU A 146 -15.06 -12.48 -1.94
N LEU A 147 -13.83 -11.96 -1.95
CA LEU A 147 -12.65 -12.67 -2.47
C LEU A 147 -12.44 -13.99 -1.75
N GLU A 148 -12.52 -14.00 -0.42
CA GLU A 148 -12.31 -15.20 0.40
C GLU A 148 -13.44 -16.24 0.21
N ALA A 149 -14.70 -15.81 0.25
CA ALA A 149 -15.85 -16.69 0.03
C ALA A 149 -15.81 -17.33 -1.37
N ALA A 150 -15.35 -16.61 -2.39
CA ALA A 150 -15.15 -17.14 -3.73
C ALA A 150 -13.96 -18.12 -3.83
N ARG A 151 -12.92 -17.92 -3.04
CA ARG A 151 -11.70 -18.77 -2.99
C ARG A 151 -11.98 -20.11 -2.30
N GLU A 152 -12.60 -20.08 -1.13
CA GLU A 152 -12.89 -21.28 -0.33
C GLU A 152 -14.20 -21.98 -0.72
N GLY A 153 -15.06 -21.32 -1.50
CA GLY A 153 -16.26 -21.93 -2.08
C GLY A 153 -17.54 -21.72 -1.25
N ASP A 154 -17.54 -20.75 -0.31
CA ASP A 154 -18.68 -20.46 0.54
C ASP A 154 -19.80 -19.75 -0.25
N MET A 155 -20.66 -20.58 -0.84
CA MET A 155 -21.89 -20.17 -1.51
C MET A 155 -22.89 -19.44 -0.60
N SER A 156 -22.84 -19.60 0.72
CA SER A 156 -23.74 -18.91 1.65
C SER A 156 -23.32 -17.45 1.79
N THR A 157 -22.10 -17.21 2.26
CA THR A 157 -21.54 -15.85 2.43
C THR A 157 -21.49 -15.11 1.10
N LEU A 158 -21.04 -15.76 0.01
CA LEU A 158 -21.02 -15.16 -1.32
C LEU A 158 -22.42 -14.78 -1.84
N THR A 159 -23.47 -15.56 -1.52
CA THR A 159 -24.86 -15.19 -1.89
C THR A 159 -25.40 -14.06 -0.99
N GLN A 160 -25.03 -14.03 0.29
CA GLN A 160 -25.40 -12.97 1.21
C GLN A 160 -24.77 -11.62 0.82
N LEU A 161 -23.47 -11.60 0.48
CA LEU A 161 -22.77 -10.40 0.02
C LEU A 161 -23.36 -9.86 -1.29
N LEU A 162 -23.58 -10.72 -2.28
CA LEU A 162 -24.17 -10.39 -3.58
C LEU A 162 -25.69 -10.10 -3.53
N SER A 163 -26.31 -10.06 -2.35
CA SER A 163 -27.71 -9.63 -2.16
C SER A 163 -27.87 -8.45 -1.20
N ARG A 164 -26.76 -7.81 -0.78
CA ARG A 164 -26.78 -6.56 -0.01
C ARG A 164 -27.32 -5.41 -0.85
N LYS A 165 -28.03 -4.47 -0.22
CA LYS A 165 -28.60 -3.25 -0.86
C LYS A 165 -27.53 -2.35 -1.51
N LYS A 166 -26.31 -2.38 -0.97
CA LYS A 166 -25.08 -1.94 -1.63
C LYS A 166 -24.18 -3.18 -1.69
N THR A 167 -23.95 -3.71 -2.88
CA THR A 167 -23.02 -4.83 -3.09
C THR A 167 -21.57 -4.32 -3.05
N PRO A 168 -20.62 -5.11 -2.51
CA PRO A 168 -19.19 -4.86 -2.77
C PRO A 168 -18.89 -4.98 -4.27
N ASP A 169 -17.75 -4.45 -4.74
CA ASP A 169 -17.36 -4.64 -6.13
C ASP A 169 -17.13 -6.14 -6.43
N ILE A 170 -17.84 -6.63 -7.43
CA ILE A 170 -17.82 -8.03 -7.89
C ILE A 170 -16.52 -8.32 -8.66
N ASN A 171 -15.89 -7.27 -9.19
CA ASN A 171 -14.63 -7.28 -9.91
C ASN A 171 -13.46 -6.71 -9.07
N CYS A 172 -13.63 -6.58 -7.75
CA CYS A 172 -12.55 -6.21 -6.83
C CYS A 172 -11.33 -7.14 -7.01
N THR A 173 -10.13 -6.69 -6.66
CA THR A 173 -8.90 -7.45 -6.91
C THR A 173 -8.03 -7.65 -5.67
N ASP A 174 -7.42 -8.83 -5.56
CA ASP A 174 -6.38 -9.11 -4.57
C ASP A 174 -5.04 -8.40 -4.91
N LEU A 175 -4.04 -8.57 -4.05
CA LEU A 175 -2.70 -7.98 -4.23
C LEU A 175 -2.00 -8.41 -5.55
N LEU A 176 -2.44 -9.51 -6.17
CA LEU A 176 -1.93 -10.06 -7.43
C LEU A 176 -2.80 -9.68 -8.65
N GLY A 177 -3.90 -8.95 -8.45
CA GLY A 177 -4.86 -8.60 -9.50
C GLY A 177 -5.92 -9.67 -9.79
N ASN A 178 -6.03 -10.72 -8.97
CA ASN A 178 -7.06 -11.75 -9.14
C ASN A 178 -8.41 -11.23 -8.62
N THR A 179 -9.47 -11.38 -9.43
CA THR A 179 -10.85 -11.12 -8.98
C THR A 179 -11.44 -12.32 -8.24
N PRO A 180 -12.60 -12.20 -7.55
CA PRO A 180 -13.32 -13.35 -6.98
C PRO A 180 -13.53 -14.49 -8.01
N LEU A 181 -13.73 -14.15 -9.28
CA LEU A 181 -13.88 -15.13 -10.36
C LEU A 181 -12.57 -15.85 -10.71
N HIS A 182 -11.42 -15.18 -10.65
CA HIS A 182 -10.11 -15.83 -10.76
C HIS A 182 -9.88 -16.82 -9.62
N SER A 183 -10.16 -16.39 -8.37
CA SER A 183 -10.05 -17.25 -7.18
C SER A 183 -10.94 -18.48 -7.26
N ALA A 184 -12.20 -18.32 -7.67
CA ALA A 184 -13.13 -19.42 -7.88
C ALA A 184 -12.68 -20.37 -9.00
N ALA A 185 -12.19 -19.83 -10.11
CA ALA A 185 -11.73 -20.62 -11.26
C ALA A 185 -10.46 -21.43 -10.96
N TYR A 186 -9.49 -20.83 -10.26
CA TYR A 186 -8.24 -21.47 -9.84
C TYR A 186 -8.45 -22.58 -8.80
N ARG A 187 -9.49 -22.45 -7.95
CA ARG A 187 -9.77 -23.39 -6.85
C ARG A 187 -10.77 -24.51 -7.18
N GLY A 188 -11.36 -24.54 -8.37
CA GLY A 188 -12.37 -25.55 -8.73
C GLY A 188 -13.80 -25.22 -8.29
N GLN A 189 -14.08 -23.99 -7.86
CA GLN A 189 -15.32 -23.57 -7.19
C GLN A 189 -16.47 -23.26 -8.17
N LYS A 190 -16.94 -24.29 -8.89
CA LYS A 190 -17.93 -24.20 -9.98
C LYS A 190 -19.20 -23.42 -9.64
N GLN A 191 -19.74 -23.59 -8.44
CA GLN A 191 -20.98 -22.89 -8.04
C GLN A 191 -20.72 -21.41 -7.76
N CYS A 192 -19.59 -21.05 -7.12
CA CYS A 192 -19.18 -19.67 -6.92
C CYS A 192 -18.92 -18.97 -8.25
N ALA A 193 -18.17 -19.61 -9.17
CA ALA A 193 -17.94 -19.09 -10.52
C ALA A 193 -19.27 -18.84 -11.27
N LEU A 194 -20.20 -19.80 -11.26
CA LEU A 194 -21.53 -19.64 -11.86
C LEU A 194 -22.36 -18.53 -11.21
N LYS A 195 -22.24 -18.32 -9.89
CA LYS A 195 -22.98 -17.29 -9.15
C LYS A 195 -22.39 -15.89 -9.39
N LEU A 196 -21.06 -15.77 -9.40
CA LEU A 196 -20.33 -14.55 -9.75
C LEU A 196 -20.66 -14.09 -11.18
N LEU A 197 -20.54 -14.99 -12.16
CA LEU A 197 -20.90 -14.71 -13.57
C LEU A 197 -22.37 -14.26 -13.70
N LYS A 198 -23.31 -14.92 -13.01
CA LYS A 198 -24.74 -14.52 -12.99
C LYS A 198 -25.00 -13.19 -12.29
N SER A 199 -24.08 -12.72 -11.46
CA SER A 199 -24.14 -11.43 -10.78
C SER A 199 -23.31 -10.33 -11.48
N GLY A 200 -22.66 -10.62 -12.63
CA GLY A 200 -21.95 -9.64 -13.44
C GLY A 200 -20.42 -9.63 -13.32
N ALA A 201 -19.81 -10.68 -12.76
CA ALA A 201 -18.34 -10.80 -12.73
C ALA A 201 -17.76 -10.97 -14.14
N SER A 202 -16.73 -10.20 -14.48
CA SER A 202 -16.13 -10.15 -15.81
C SER A 202 -15.04 -11.23 -15.97
N PRO A 203 -15.19 -12.21 -16.88
CA PRO A 203 -14.18 -13.27 -17.09
C PRO A 203 -12.90 -12.77 -17.76
N ASN A 204 -12.98 -11.65 -18.48
CA ASN A 204 -11.91 -11.12 -19.35
C ASN A 204 -10.92 -10.21 -18.62
N ILE A 205 -11.15 -9.88 -17.34
CA ILE A 205 -10.18 -9.12 -16.54
C ILE A 205 -8.88 -9.93 -16.46
N LYS A 206 -7.74 -9.26 -16.61
CA LYS A 206 -6.40 -9.85 -16.50
C LYS A 206 -5.78 -9.45 -15.17
N ASN A 207 -5.21 -10.42 -14.46
CA ASN A 207 -4.42 -10.16 -13.25
C ASN A 207 -3.06 -9.53 -13.58
N LYS A 208 -2.23 -9.23 -12.57
CA LYS A 208 -0.90 -8.59 -12.76
C LYS A 208 0.14 -9.46 -13.51
N LYS A 209 -0.22 -10.68 -13.92
CA LYS A 209 0.57 -11.55 -14.79
C LYS A 209 0.00 -11.65 -16.22
N GLY A 210 -1.01 -10.83 -16.55
CA GLY A 210 -1.72 -10.87 -17.83
C GLY A 210 -2.71 -12.03 -17.98
N GLN A 211 -2.94 -12.82 -16.93
CA GLN A 211 -3.76 -14.03 -16.97
C GLN A 211 -5.22 -13.72 -16.63
N THR A 212 -6.15 -14.31 -17.37
CA THR A 212 -7.60 -14.25 -17.09
C THR A 212 -8.04 -15.35 -16.12
N ALA A 213 -9.32 -15.29 -15.69
CA ALA A 213 -9.95 -16.38 -14.95
C ALA A 213 -9.97 -17.70 -15.74
N PHE A 214 -9.97 -17.67 -17.08
CA PHE A 214 -9.92 -18.86 -17.93
C PHE A 214 -8.52 -19.50 -17.98
N ASP A 215 -7.47 -18.69 -17.98
CA ASP A 215 -6.07 -19.17 -17.98
C ASP A 215 -5.75 -19.89 -16.67
N LEU A 216 -6.32 -19.41 -15.55
CA LEU A 216 -6.18 -20.02 -14.23
C LEU A 216 -7.12 -21.22 -13.97
N ALA A 217 -8.12 -21.46 -14.83
CA ALA A 217 -9.18 -22.44 -14.55
C ALA A 217 -8.64 -23.87 -14.40
N SER A 218 -8.85 -24.46 -13.22
CA SER A 218 -8.19 -25.70 -12.79
C SER A 218 -8.73 -26.98 -13.43
N ASP A 219 -9.95 -26.96 -13.98
CA ASP A 219 -10.53 -28.13 -14.65
C ASP A 219 -11.38 -27.77 -15.88
N THR A 220 -11.60 -28.78 -16.73
CA THR A 220 -12.33 -28.64 -18.00
C THR A 220 -13.78 -28.20 -17.80
N ALA A 221 -14.38 -28.48 -16.64
CA ALA A 221 -15.76 -28.09 -16.36
C ALA A 221 -15.87 -26.60 -16.00
N ILE A 222 -14.86 -26.01 -15.35
CA ILE A 222 -14.78 -24.55 -15.19
C ILE A 222 -14.44 -23.87 -16.52
N LYS A 223 -13.54 -24.46 -17.32
CA LYS A 223 -13.27 -23.96 -18.67
C LYS A 223 -14.55 -23.88 -19.51
N LEU A 224 -15.37 -24.94 -19.51
CA LEU A 224 -16.70 -24.94 -20.14
C LEU A 224 -17.72 -23.95 -19.51
N ILE A 225 -17.60 -23.61 -18.22
CA ILE A 225 -18.45 -22.57 -17.58
C ILE A 225 -18.05 -21.16 -18.03
N LEU A 226 -16.76 -20.91 -18.27
CA LEU A 226 -16.23 -19.64 -18.75
C LEU A 226 -16.42 -19.50 -20.27
N GLU A 227 -16.04 -20.52 -21.06
CA GLU A 227 -16.30 -20.62 -22.50
C GLU A 227 -17.79 -20.55 -22.84
N GLY A 228 -18.65 -21.21 -22.05
CA GLY A 228 -20.10 -21.26 -22.23
C GLY A 228 -20.82 -19.93 -22.05
N ASN A 229 -20.14 -18.94 -21.46
CA ASN A 229 -20.53 -17.54 -21.45
C ASN A 229 -19.74 -16.70 -22.47
N GLY A 230 -18.45 -17.00 -22.72
CA GLY A 230 -17.63 -16.31 -23.72
C GLY A 230 -18.16 -16.44 -25.16
N HIS A 231 -18.72 -17.59 -25.52
CA HIS A 231 -19.34 -17.83 -26.84
C HIS A 231 -20.88 -17.75 -26.79
N ARG A 232 -21.42 -16.84 -25.98
CA ARG A 232 -22.82 -16.44 -26.08
C ARG A 232 -23.01 -14.93 -26.19
N GLY A 233 -22.30 -14.36 -27.16
CA GLY A 233 -22.69 -13.13 -27.86
C GLY A 233 -24.06 -13.30 -28.51
N VAL A 234 -25.12 -13.24 -27.70
CA VAL A 234 -26.45 -12.92 -28.19
C VAL A 234 -26.45 -11.43 -28.45
N THR A 235 -26.70 -11.02 -29.70
CA THR A 235 -27.11 -9.67 -30.06
C THR A 235 -28.40 -9.35 -29.30
N ARG A 236 -28.25 -8.84 -28.07
CA ARG A 236 -29.34 -8.68 -27.10
C ARG A 236 -30.11 -7.40 -27.42
N HIS A 237 -30.79 -7.40 -28.57
CA HIS A 237 -31.80 -6.42 -28.94
C HIS A 237 -32.85 -6.35 -27.83
N VAL A 238 -32.70 -5.40 -26.90
CA VAL A 238 -33.67 -5.18 -25.83
C VAL A 238 -34.95 -4.69 -26.49
N LYS A 239 -36.02 -5.45 -26.30
CA LYS A 239 -37.25 -5.33 -27.08
C LYS A 239 -37.91 -3.97 -26.84
N LYS A 240 -37.95 -3.13 -27.90
CA LYS A 240 -38.65 -1.83 -27.93
C LYS A 240 -39.94 -1.88 -27.08
N TYR A 241 -39.98 -1.04 -26.05
CA TYR A 241 -41.13 -0.93 -25.15
C TYR A 241 -41.76 0.46 -25.28
N GLU A 242 -43.07 0.53 -25.48
CA GLU A 242 -43.75 1.81 -25.72
C GLU A 242 -45.19 1.86 -25.20
N GLY A 243 -45.69 3.07 -24.98
CA GLY A 243 -47.06 3.31 -24.56
C GLY A 243 -47.30 4.70 -23.97
N LEU A 244 -48.49 4.90 -23.40
CA LEU A 244 -48.92 6.17 -22.83
C LEU A 244 -48.44 6.34 -21.38
N LEU A 245 -47.63 7.38 -21.13
CA LEU A 245 -47.26 7.85 -19.79
C LEU A 245 -47.61 9.32 -19.61
N TRP A 246 -47.96 9.69 -18.39
CA TRP A 246 -48.07 11.09 -17.98
C TRP A 246 -46.71 11.56 -17.48
N LYS A 247 -46.12 12.60 -18.09
CA LYS A 247 -44.85 13.21 -17.70
C LYS A 247 -45.07 14.54 -16.99
N SER A 248 -44.31 14.82 -15.93
CA SER A 248 -44.35 16.13 -15.26
C SER A 248 -43.59 17.20 -16.05
N SER A 249 -44.20 18.36 -16.28
CA SER A 249 -43.56 19.58 -16.78
C SER A 249 -43.57 20.68 -15.72
N ARG A 250 -42.43 21.37 -15.55
CA ARG A 250 -42.27 22.46 -14.55
C ARG A 250 -43.24 23.63 -14.77
N PHE A 251 -43.70 23.85 -16.02
CA PHE A 251 -44.54 24.99 -16.40
C PHE A 251 -46.01 24.63 -16.70
N PHE A 252 -46.32 23.36 -16.96
CA PHE A 252 -47.65 22.94 -17.44
C PHE A 252 -48.22 21.69 -16.74
N GLY A 253 -47.66 21.30 -15.59
CA GLY A 253 -48.15 20.16 -14.81
C GLY A 253 -47.97 18.82 -15.52
N TRP A 254 -48.89 17.89 -15.29
CA TRP A 254 -48.86 16.55 -15.89
C TRP A 254 -49.50 16.54 -17.28
N ARG A 255 -48.79 16.01 -18.27
CA ARG A 255 -49.31 15.81 -19.64
C ARG A 255 -49.02 14.40 -20.13
N SER A 256 -49.98 13.82 -20.85
CA SER A 256 -49.82 12.51 -21.50
C SER A 256 -48.96 12.62 -22.76
N TYR A 257 -48.02 11.68 -22.93
CA TYR A 257 -47.17 11.52 -24.10
C TYR A 257 -47.12 10.05 -24.51
N TRP A 258 -46.88 9.78 -25.80
CA TRP A 258 -46.41 8.46 -26.23
C TRP A 258 -44.92 8.36 -25.92
N VAL A 259 -44.54 7.41 -25.08
CA VAL A 259 -43.16 7.18 -24.66
C VAL A 259 -42.65 5.92 -25.32
N VAL A 260 -41.40 5.95 -25.78
CA VAL A 260 -40.70 4.83 -26.40
C VAL A 260 -39.36 4.66 -25.69
N VAL A 261 -39.07 3.43 -25.27
CA VAL A 261 -37.72 2.99 -24.90
C VAL A 261 -37.24 2.03 -25.97
N GLN A 262 -36.05 2.31 -26.52
CA GLN A 262 -35.43 1.50 -27.55
C GLN A 262 -33.92 1.71 -27.49
N ASP A 263 -33.14 0.63 -27.61
CA ASP A 263 -31.68 0.63 -27.81
C ASP A 263 -30.91 1.54 -26.83
N GLY A 264 -31.37 1.61 -25.57
CA GLY A 264 -30.77 2.43 -24.51
C GLY A 264 -31.28 3.87 -24.42
N VAL A 265 -32.20 4.30 -25.31
CA VAL A 265 -32.70 5.68 -25.39
C VAL A 265 -34.18 5.75 -25.01
N LEU A 266 -34.48 6.65 -24.07
CA LEU A 266 -35.84 7.05 -23.67
C LEU A 266 -36.28 8.27 -24.50
N SER A 267 -37.27 8.11 -25.37
CA SER A 267 -37.85 9.18 -26.21
C SER A 267 -39.33 9.41 -25.92
N TRP A 268 -39.84 10.62 -26.13
CA TRP A 268 -41.29 10.88 -26.04
C TRP A 268 -41.84 11.82 -27.11
N TYR A 269 -43.09 11.56 -27.49
CA TYR A 269 -43.81 12.14 -28.64
C TYR A 269 -45.21 12.57 -28.23
N SER A 270 -45.79 13.53 -28.96
CA SER A 270 -47.12 14.07 -28.66
C SER A 270 -48.26 13.11 -29.01
N LYS A 271 -48.03 12.18 -29.95
CA LYS A 271 -48.96 11.12 -30.39
C LYS A 271 -48.18 9.89 -30.82
N GLN A 272 -48.85 8.73 -30.86
CA GLN A 272 -48.27 7.48 -31.37
C GLN A 272 -47.82 7.61 -32.84
N SER A 273 -48.65 8.19 -33.71
CA SER A 273 -48.32 8.43 -35.12
C SER A 273 -47.06 9.28 -35.36
N ASP A 274 -46.73 10.16 -34.40
CA ASP A 274 -45.52 10.99 -34.46
C ASP A 274 -44.27 10.14 -34.12
N ALA A 275 -44.43 9.13 -33.25
CA ALA A 275 -43.41 8.14 -32.91
C ALA A 275 -43.20 7.10 -34.02
N ASP A 276 -44.28 6.57 -34.60
CA ASP A 276 -44.23 5.56 -35.67
C ASP A 276 -43.50 6.08 -36.92
N ALA A 277 -43.68 7.37 -37.24
CA ALA A 277 -42.98 8.05 -38.33
C ALA A 277 -41.65 8.71 -37.88
N ASN A 278 -41.29 8.66 -36.59
CA ASN A 278 -40.14 9.31 -35.97
C ASN A 278 -40.01 10.82 -36.30
N VAL A 279 -41.12 11.56 -36.31
CA VAL A 279 -41.17 13.01 -36.60
C VAL A 279 -41.67 13.76 -35.36
N ARG A 280 -41.25 15.02 -35.18
CA ARG A 280 -41.73 15.89 -34.06
C ARG A 280 -41.48 15.34 -32.65
N ARG A 281 -40.47 14.45 -32.50
CA ARG A 281 -39.93 13.99 -31.20
C ARG A 281 -39.76 15.16 -30.25
N GLN A 282 -40.37 15.10 -29.07
CA GLN A 282 -40.40 16.23 -28.14
C GLN A 282 -39.08 16.36 -27.38
N SER A 283 -38.48 15.24 -27.01
CA SER A 283 -37.12 15.12 -26.47
C SER A 283 -36.72 13.64 -26.38
N CYS A 284 -35.45 13.38 -26.08
CA CYS A 284 -34.91 12.06 -25.76
C CYS A 284 -33.81 12.18 -24.69
N LYS A 285 -33.53 11.07 -24.00
CA LYS A 285 -32.44 10.92 -23.03
C LYS A 285 -31.79 9.54 -23.19
N SER A 286 -30.47 9.46 -22.99
CA SER A 286 -29.82 8.17 -22.79
C SER A 286 -30.19 7.60 -21.42
N LEU A 287 -30.20 6.27 -21.33
CA LEU A 287 -30.39 5.52 -20.08
C LEU A 287 -29.09 4.98 -19.49
N THR A 288 -27.92 5.31 -20.06
CA THR A 288 -26.61 5.01 -19.45
C THR A 288 -26.60 5.47 -18.00
N HIS A 289 -26.28 4.56 -17.06
CA HIS A 289 -26.32 4.78 -15.60
C HIS A 289 -27.64 5.35 -15.03
N ALA A 290 -28.76 5.23 -15.74
CA ALA A 290 -30.02 5.84 -15.31
C ALA A 290 -30.68 5.04 -14.16
N GLN A 291 -31.05 5.74 -13.10
CA GLN A 291 -31.63 5.18 -11.88
C GLN A 291 -33.14 5.39 -11.84
N CYS A 292 -33.89 4.31 -11.61
CA CYS A 292 -35.35 4.36 -11.43
C CYS A 292 -35.72 4.37 -9.95
N LEU A 293 -36.49 5.38 -9.53
CA LEU A 293 -36.89 5.62 -8.13
C LEU A 293 -38.41 5.48 -7.98
N VAL A 294 -38.83 4.65 -7.03
CA VAL A 294 -40.24 4.34 -6.74
C VAL A 294 -40.59 4.81 -5.33
N ARG A 295 -41.78 5.42 -5.16
CA ARG A 295 -42.29 5.83 -3.85
C ARG A 295 -43.27 4.76 -3.33
N ALA A 296 -42.97 4.16 -2.18
CA ALA A 296 -43.71 3.04 -1.58
C ALA A 296 -45.19 3.33 -1.16
N LYS A 297 -45.76 4.49 -1.52
CA LYS A 297 -47.14 4.89 -1.22
C LYS A 297 -47.94 5.39 -2.44
N ASP A 298 -47.36 5.41 -3.64
CA ASP A 298 -48.05 5.82 -4.88
C ASP A 298 -47.82 4.76 -5.96
N SER A 299 -48.80 3.87 -6.13
CA SER A 299 -48.76 2.73 -7.06
C SER A 299 -48.61 3.14 -8.53
N CYS A 300 -48.97 4.37 -8.88
CA CYS A 300 -48.96 4.87 -10.26
C CYS A 300 -47.68 5.64 -10.62
N PHE A 301 -46.89 6.08 -9.64
CA PHE A 301 -45.77 7.01 -9.84
C PHE A 301 -44.40 6.32 -9.83
N PHE A 302 -43.52 6.78 -10.71
CA PHE A 302 -42.09 6.50 -10.69
C PHE A 302 -41.29 7.71 -11.19
N THR A 303 -39.98 7.69 -10.98
CA THR A 303 -39.07 8.76 -11.41
C THR A 303 -37.83 8.15 -12.03
N VAL A 304 -37.39 8.67 -13.17
CA VAL A 304 -36.12 8.32 -13.80
C VAL A 304 -35.14 9.46 -13.54
N LYS A 305 -33.95 9.15 -13.01
CA LYS A 305 -32.81 10.06 -12.95
C LYS A 305 -31.79 9.59 -13.99
N CYS A 306 -31.51 10.41 -14.99
CA CYS A 306 -30.46 10.15 -15.98
C CYS A 306 -29.08 10.57 -15.45
N PHE A 307 -28.00 10.09 -16.09
CA PHE A 307 -26.61 10.41 -15.73
C PHE A 307 -26.29 11.91 -15.72
N ASP A 308 -26.93 12.70 -16.60
CA ASP A 308 -26.81 14.15 -16.68
C ASP A 308 -27.56 14.92 -15.56
N ASP A 309 -27.71 14.28 -14.40
CA ASP A 309 -28.56 14.67 -13.25
C ASP A 309 -30.04 14.98 -13.59
N SER A 310 -30.50 14.77 -14.83
CA SER A 310 -31.83 15.19 -15.23
C SER A 310 -32.92 14.25 -14.71
N VAL A 311 -33.77 14.80 -13.84
CA VAL A 311 -34.86 14.07 -13.17
C VAL A 311 -36.17 14.19 -13.94
N HIS A 312 -36.80 13.05 -14.24
CA HIS A 312 -38.03 12.94 -15.01
C HIS A 312 -39.07 12.08 -14.28
N HIS A 313 -40.13 12.73 -13.80
CA HIS A 313 -41.23 12.05 -13.11
C HIS A 313 -42.31 11.59 -14.11
N PHE A 314 -42.77 10.36 -13.93
CA PHE A 314 -43.78 9.70 -14.76
C PHE A 314 -44.90 9.10 -13.92
N LYS A 315 -46.11 8.99 -14.51
CA LYS A 315 -47.24 8.25 -13.97
C LYS A 315 -47.88 7.35 -15.04
N VAL A 316 -48.15 6.11 -14.66
CA VAL A 316 -48.99 5.17 -15.46
C VAL A 316 -50.48 5.48 -15.28
N SER A 317 -51.32 4.91 -16.14
CA SER A 317 -52.77 5.01 -16.05
C SER A 317 -53.32 4.21 -14.85
N PRO A 318 -54.16 4.79 -13.98
CA PRO A 318 -54.76 4.07 -12.84
C PRO A 318 -55.92 3.13 -13.25
N LYS A 319 -56.27 3.03 -14.55
CA LYS A 319 -57.45 2.30 -15.04
C LYS A 319 -57.23 0.80 -15.29
N THR A 320 -55.98 0.36 -15.33
CA THR A 320 -55.56 -1.01 -15.68
C THR A 320 -54.31 -1.30 -14.86
N ASP A 321 -54.36 -2.34 -14.02
CA ASP A 321 -53.36 -2.72 -12.99
C ASP A 321 -52.13 -1.79 -12.94
N PRO A 322 -52.18 -0.70 -12.14
CA PRO A 322 -51.13 0.29 -12.14
C PRO A 322 -49.82 -0.25 -11.56
N GLU A 323 -49.86 -1.30 -10.72
CA GLU A 323 -48.65 -1.86 -10.14
C GLU A 323 -47.93 -2.76 -11.12
N ALA A 324 -48.64 -3.65 -11.82
CA ALA A 324 -48.08 -4.44 -12.92
C ALA A 324 -47.65 -3.54 -14.10
N THR A 325 -48.44 -2.53 -14.45
CA THR A 325 -48.10 -1.59 -15.54
C THR A 325 -46.86 -0.77 -15.19
N ARG A 326 -46.79 -0.21 -13.97
CA ARG A 326 -45.59 0.51 -13.50
C ARG A 326 -44.38 -0.43 -13.44
N LYS A 327 -44.56 -1.67 -12.96
CA LYS A 327 -43.48 -2.65 -12.92
C LYS A 327 -42.93 -2.94 -14.32
N ALA A 328 -43.79 -3.23 -15.29
CA ALA A 328 -43.34 -3.48 -16.68
C ALA A 328 -42.55 -2.29 -17.28
N TRP A 329 -42.93 -1.05 -16.95
CA TRP A 329 -42.15 0.14 -17.32
C TRP A 329 -40.80 0.24 -16.61
N LEU A 330 -40.73 -0.13 -15.32
CA LEU A 330 -39.47 -0.14 -14.56
C LEU A 330 -38.53 -1.23 -15.06
N ASP A 331 -39.03 -2.47 -15.17
CA ASP A 331 -38.29 -3.64 -15.65
C ASP A 331 -37.68 -3.35 -17.05
N ALA A 332 -38.44 -2.72 -17.96
CA ALA A 332 -37.96 -2.34 -19.30
C ALA A 332 -36.95 -1.18 -19.29
N LEU A 333 -37.13 -0.18 -18.42
CA LEU A 333 -36.17 0.93 -18.26
C LEU A 333 -34.85 0.45 -17.64
N GLU A 334 -34.92 -0.52 -16.71
CA GLU A 334 -33.76 -1.14 -16.08
C GLU A 334 -33.00 -2.04 -17.08
N GLU A 335 -33.70 -2.85 -17.90
CA GLU A 335 -33.04 -3.64 -18.95
C GLU A 335 -32.38 -2.76 -20.03
N HIS A 336 -33.03 -1.68 -20.48
CA HIS A 336 -32.41 -0.73 -21.41
C HIS A 336 -31.30 0.13 -20.78
N SER A 337 -31.37 0.43 -19.48
CA SER A 337 -30.30 1.11 -18.72
C SER A 337 -29.05 0.22 -18.60
N ALA A 338 -29.24 -1.05 -18.22
CA ALA A 338 -28.17 -2.05 -18.17
C ALA A 338 -27.54 -2.28 -19.56
N TYR A 339 -28.36 -2.37 -20.62
CA TYR A 339 -27.88 -2.46 -22.01
C TYR A 339 -27.01 -1.25 -22.40
N SER A 340 -27.51 -0.03 -22.24
CA SER A 340 -26.74 1.18 -22.58
C SER A 340 -25.44 1.27 -21.78
N THR A 341 -25.48 0.91 -20.50
CA THR A 341 -24.32 0.96 -19.60
C THR A 341 -23.26 -0.08 -19.99
N HIS A 342 -23.67 -1.30 -20.35
CA HIS A 342 -22.76 -2.36 -20.80
C HIS A 342 -21.97 -1.93 -22.05
N TYR A 343 -22.65 -1.45 -23.10
CA TYR A 343 -21.98 -1.04 -24.34
C TYR A 343 -21.05 0.16 -24.13
N CYS A 344 -21.50 1.22 -23.44
CA CYS A 344 -20.63 2.37 -23.11
C CYS A 344 -19.45 2.01 -22.19
N SER A 345 -19.47 0.88 -21.48
CA SER A 345 -18.36 0.44 -20.63
C SER A 345 -17.24 -0.30 -21.37
N GLN A 346 -17.46 -0.73 -22.63
CA GLN A 346 -16.42 -1.36 -23.44
C GLN A 346 -15.51 -0.34 -24.15
N GLU A 347 -16.03 0.84 -24.49
CA GLU A 347 -15.29 1.88 -25.26
C GLU A 347 -14.14 2.55 -24.48
N GLN A 348 -13.99 2.29 -23.18
CA GLN A 348 -12.96 2.92 -22.33
C GLN A 348 -11.79 1.98 -21.99
N GLY A 349 -11.66 0.83 -22.67
CA GLY A 349 -10.78 -0.27 -22.25
C GLY A 349 -9.58 -0.61 -23.13
N SER A 350 -9.50 -0.13 -24.38
CA SER A 350 -8.40 -0.46 -25.30
C SER A 350 -8.37 0.46 -26.53
N GLU A 351 -7.27 1.20 -26.72
CA GLU A 351 -6.94 1.75 -28.04
C GLU A 351 -6.08 0.75 -28.83
N LYS A 352 -6.49 0.53 -30.08
CA LYS A 352 -5.89 -0.33 -31.13
C LYS A 352 -6.21 -1.83 -31.04
N ASP A 353 -6.68 -2.31 -32.19
CA ASP A 353 -6.66 -3.67 -32.71
C ASP A 353 -7.46 -4.73 -31.91
N GLU A 354 -8.79 -4.60 -31.95
CA GLU A 354 -9.70 -5.66 -32.46
C GLU A 354 -11.13 -5.08 -32.68
N GLU A 355 -11.40 -4.56 -33.88
CA GLU A 355 -12.75 -4.17 -34.33
C GLU A 355 -13.53 -5.40 -34.82
N GLU A 356 -14.32 -6.05 -33.96
CA GLU A 356 -15.36 -7.02 -34.39
C GLU A 356 -16.73 -6.74 -33.72
N GLU A 357 -17.31 -5.57 -34.02
CA GLU A 357 -18.69 -5.61 -34.53
C GLU A 357 -18.66 -6.14 -35.98
N GLU A 358 -19.78 -6.55 -36.58
CA GLU A 358 -19.84 -7.02 -37.98
C GLU A 358 -19.68 -5.87 -39.01
N GLY A 359 -18.64 -5.05 -38.85
CA GLY A 359 -18.18 -4.05 -39.80
C GLY A 359 -17.09 -4.62 -40.69
N ILE A 360 -17.42 -4.84 -41.98
CA ILE A 360 -16.45 -5.23 -43.01
C ILE A 360 -15.24 -4.29 -42.93
N SER A 361 -14.04 -4.82 -42.75
CA SER A 361 -12.85 -3.98 -42.54
C SER A 361 -12.61 -3.06 -43.75
N LEU A 362 -11.98 -1.90 -43.53
CA LEU A 362 -11.74 -0.94 -44.61
C LEU A 362 -10.93 -1.53 -45.77
N GLY A 363 -10.06 -2.52 -45.49
CA GLY A 363 -9.39 -3.32 -46.52
C GLY A 363 -10.36 -4.20 -47.31
N GLU A 364 -11.13 -5.06 -46.64
CA GLU A 364 -12.10 -5.96 -47.29
C GLU A 364 -13.21 -5.21 -48.04
N LEU A 365 -13.61 -4.02 -47.58
CA LEU A 365 -14.60 -3.19 -48.25
C LEU A 365 -14.03 -2.58 -49.55
N ASN A 366 -12.81 -2.05 -49.52
CA ASN A 366 -12.09 -1.61 -50.71
C ASN A 366 -11.86 -2.77 -51.69
N ASP A 367 -11.44 -3.94 -51.20
CA ASP A 367 -11.19 -5.12 -52.04
C ASP A 367 -12.49 -5.65 -52.66
N SER A 368 -13.60 -5.60 -51.92
CA SER A 368 -14.95 -5.88 -52.43
C SER A 368 -15.41 -4.85 -53.47
N LEU A 369 -15.08 -3.57 -53.30
CA LEU A 369 -15.37 -2.51 -54.25
C LEU A 369 -14.56 -2.69 -55.56
N GLN A 370 -13.26 -2.98 -55.45
CA GLN A 370 -12.41 -3.29 -56.60
C GLN A 370 -12.87 -4.58 -57.32
N ALA A 371 -13.30 -5.60 -56.58
CA ALA A 371 -13.89 -6.81 -57.15
C ALA A 371 -15.23 -6.53 -57.88
N ALA A 372 -16.04 -5.61 -57.36
CA ALA A 372 -17.28 -5.16 -58.00
C ALA A 372 -17.00 -4.38 -59.30
N GLU A 373 -16.07 -3.41 -59.27
CA GLU A 373 -15.65 -2.68 -60.48
C GLU A 373 -15.05 -3.62 -61.55
N ALA A 374 -14.18 -4.55 -61.14
CA ALA A 374 -13.59 -5.52 -62.05
C ALA A 374 -14.62 -6.52 -62.62
N SER A 375 -15.74 -6.72 -61.94
CA SER A 375 -16.87 -7.52 -62.42
C SER A 375 -17.79 -6.71 -63.35
N GLN A 376 -18.02 -5.43 -63.06
CA GLN A 376 -18.76 -4.50 -63.92
C GLN A 376 -18.07 -4.38 -65.29
N ARG A 377 -16.76 -4.13 -65.35
CA ARG A 377 -16.04 -3.96 -66.63
C ARG A 377 -16.15 -5.21 -67.51
N LYS A 378 -16.05 -6.42 -66.91
CA LYS A 378 -16.27 -7.70 -67.63
C LYS A 378 -17.69 -7.87 -68.15
N LEU A 379 -18.69 -7.36 -67.42
CA LEU A 379 -20.09 -7.34 -67.89
C LEU A 379 -20.27 -6.38 -69.07
N GLU A 380 -19.63 -5.20 -69.03
CA GLU A 380 -19.69 -4.21 -70.11
C GLU A 380 -18.98 -4.70 -71.38
N GLU A 381 -17.77 -5.26 -71.25
CA GLU A 381 -17.05 -5.95 -72.32
C GLU A 381 -17.87 -7.10 -72.92
N GLY A 382 -18.50 -7.92 -72.07
CA GLY A 382 -19.35 -9.04 -72.50
C GLY A 382 -20.62 -8.60 -73.24
N VAL A 383 -21.31 -7.57 -72.75
CA VAL A 383 -22.50 -6.99 -73.40
C VAL A 383 -22.14 -6.30 -74.71
N GLU A 384 -21.00 -5.60 -74.79
CA GLU A 384 -20.54 -4.98 -76.02
C GLU A 384 -20.09 -6.01 -77.07
N ALA A 385 -19.37 -7.06 -76.67
CA ALA A 385 -19.01 -8.16 -77.56
C ALA A 385 -20.26 -8.87 -78.11
N PHE A 386 -21.26 -9.13 -77.26
CA PHE A 386 -22.52 -9.76 -77.68
C PHE A 386 -23.38 -8.85 -78.57
N LEU A 387 -23.43 -7.54 -78.30
CA LEU A 387 -24.04 -6.54 -79.19
C LEU A 387 -23.30 -6.38 -80.52
N SER A 388 -21.99 -6.63 -80.56
CA SER A 388 -21.20 -6.69 -81.80
C SER A 388 -21.55 -7.94 -82.62
N MET A 389 -21.71 -9.09 -81.96
CA MET A 389 -22.20 -10.32 -82.61
C MET A 389 -23.64 -10.19 -83.12
N LEU A 390 -24.54 -9.51 -82.40
CA LEU A 390 -25.91 -9.24 -82.87
C LEU A 390 -25.96 -8.26 -84.05
N LYS A 391 -24.87 -7.56 -84.36
CA LYS A 391 -24.74 -6.64 -85.50
C LYS A 391 -24.05 -7.27 -86.73
N SER A 392 -23.64 -8.53 -86.68
CA SER A 392 -23.18 -9.23 -87.89
C SER A 392 -24.37 -9.85 -88.65
N ASP A 393 -24.44 -9.59 -89.95
CA ASP A 393 -25.61 -9.89 -90.79
C ASP A 393 -25.96 -11.39 -90.93
N GLU A 394 -25.08 -12.30 -90.48
CA GLU A 394 -25.27 -13.75 -90.63
C GLU A 394 -26.31 -14.36 -89.66
N LEU A 395 -26.72 -13.64 -88.61
CA LEU A 395 -27.67 -14.13 -87.61
C LEU A 395 -29.15 -13.83 -87.93
N ALA A 396 -29.43 -12.92 -88.88
CA ALA A 396 -30.77 -12.41 -89.15
C ALA A 396 -31.74 -13.46 -89.76
N GLU A 397 -31.24 -14.42 -90.54
CA GLU A 397 -32.10 -15.39 -91.25
C GLU A 397 -32.50 -16.64 -90.45
N ARG A 398 -31.87 -16.90 -89.29
CA ARG A 398 -31.99 -18.21 -88.60
C ARG A 398 -32.91 -18.26 -87.39
N PHE A 399 -33.39 -17.12 -86.90
CA PHE A 399 -34.21 -17.05 -85.69
C PHE A 399 -35.51 -16.27 -85.93
N PRO A 400 -36.64 -16.66 -85.29
CA PRO A 400 -37.89 -15.91 -85.42
C PRO A 400 -37.70 -14.48 -84.89
N SER A 401 -38.29 -13.50 -85.57
CA SER A 401 -38.02 -12.06 -85.37
C SER A 401 -38.24 -11.53 -83.94
N THR A 402 -39.01 -12.23 -83.11
CA THR A 402 -39.20 -11.93 -81.69
C THR A 402 -37.99 -12.25 -80.82
N LEU A 403 -37.09 -13.14 -81.26
CA LEU A 403 -35.91 -13.56 -80.48
C LEU A 403 -34.78 -12.52 -80.53
N PRO A 404 -34.37 -11.97 -81.70
CA PRO A 404 -33.41 -10.87 -81.75
C PRO A 404 -33.91 -9.63 -81.00
N GLN A 405 -35.20 -9.30 -81.12
CA GLN A 405 -35.81 -8.19 -80.39
C GLN A 405 -35.68 -8.36 -78.87
N LYS A 406 -36.05 -9.52 -78.32
CA LYS A 406 -35.88 -9.80 -76.89
C LYS A 406 -34.42 -9.85 -76.44
N LEU A 407 -33.51 -10.35 -77.28
CA LEU A 407 -32.08 -10.34 -76.96
C LEU A 407 -31.53 -8.90 -76.93
N GLN A 408 -31.97 -8.03 -77.84
CA GLN A 408 -31.60 -6.62 -77.84
C GLN A 408 -32.20 -5.89 -76.62
N GLU A 409 -33.48 -6.09 -76.30
CA GLU A 409 -34.12 -5.58 -75.06
C GLU A 409 -33.31 -5.98 -73.81
N ILE A 410 -32.92 -7.26 -73.70
CA ILE A 410 -32.10 -7.77 -72.59
C ILE A 410 -30.72 -7.11 -72.56
N CYS A 411 -30.09 -6.84 -73.70
CA CYS A 411 -28.78 -6.18 -73.76
C CYS A 411 -28.86 -4.69 -73.39
N GLU A 412 -29.92 -4.00 -73.82
CA GLU A 412 -30.17 -2.60 -73.47
C GLU A 412 -30.50 -2.46 -71.97
N LEU A 413 -31.37 -3.32 -71.42
CA LEU A 413 -31.60 -3.44 -69.97
C LEU A 413 -30.32 -3.78 -69.19
N SER A 414 -29.47 -4.67 -69.71
CA SER A 414 -28.19 -5.02 -69.05
C SER A 414 -27.20 -3.85 -69.07
N ARG A 415 -27.17 -3.07 -70.15
CA ARG A 415 -26.35 -1.85 -70.30
C ARG A 415 -26.85 -0.72 -69.40
N GLU A 416 -28.16 -0.50 -69.30
CA GLU A 416 -28.76 0.44 -68.34
C GLU A 416 -28.47 0.03 -66.90
N THR A 417 -28.56 -1.27 -66.60
CA THR A 417 -28.22 -1.82 -65.27
C THR A 417 -26.74 -1.60 -64.93
N SER A 418 -25.81 -1.88 -65.85
CA SER A 418 -24.38 -1.66 -65.61
C SER A 418 -24.04 -0.16 -65.48
N SER A 419 -24.62 0.69 -66.32
CA SER A 419 -24.49 2.16 -66.21
C SER A 419 -24.99 2.67 -64.84
N SER A 420 -26.12 2.15 -64.37
CA SER A 420 -26.66 2.47 -63.03
C SER A 420 -25.74 1.97 -61.91
N LEU A 421 -25.17 0.77 -62.06
CA LEU A 421 -24.21 0.20 -61.11
C LEU A 421 -22.92 1.04 -61.04
N SER A 422 -22.42 1.49 -62.19
CA SER A 422 -21.28 2.41 -62.33
C SER A 422 -21.49 3.71 -61.53
N VAL A 423 -22.67 4.32 -61.66
CA VAL A 423 -23.04 5.52 -60.89
C VAL A 423 -23.09 5.20 -59.39
N CYS A 424 -23.70 4.08 -58.98
CA CYS A 424 -23.73 3.66 -57.58
C CYS A 424 -22.33 3.42 -56.99
N LEU A 425 -21.43 2.74 -57.70
CA LEU A 425 -20.05 2.50 -57.28
C LEU A 425 -19.26 3.82 -57.16
N SER A 426 -19.43 4.74 -58.11
CA SER A 426 -18.81 6.09 -58.03
C SER A 426 -19.30 6.91 -56.82
N LEU A 427 -20.58 6.74 -56.43
CA LEU A 427 -21.14 7.39 -55.24
C LEU A 427 -20.65 6.74 -53.95
N LEU A 428 -20.48 5.42 -53.92
CA LEU A 428 -19.92 4.68 -52.79
C LEU A 428 -18.46 5.06 -52.56
N SER A 429 -17.61 5.03 -53.59
CA SER A 429 -16.20 5.48 -53.50
C SER A 429 -16.08 6.94 -53.03
N ARG A 430 -16.96 7.84 -53.52
CA ARG A 430 -17.00 9.24 -53.04
C ARG A 430 -17.47 9.35 -51.59
N GLN A 431 -18.36 8.47 -51.13
CA GLN A 431 -18.82 8.41 -49.74
C GLN A 431 -17.77 7.79 -48.81
N GLU A 432 -16.99 6.84 -49.29
CA GLU A 432 -15.81 6.27 -48.64
C GLU A 432 -14.71 7.33 -48.46
N GLY A 433 -14.36 8.08 -49.50
CA GLY A 433 -13.42 9.21 -49.37
C GLY A 433 -13.88 10.26 -48.35
N VAL A 434 -15.19 10.53 -48.25
CA VAL A 434 -15.77 11.41 -47.22
C VAL A 434 -15.77 10.77 -45.82
N ARG A 435 -15.86 9.44 -45.71
CA ARG A 435 -15.69 8.72 -44.43
C ARG A 435 -14.24 8.72 -43.98
N SER A 436 -13.29 8.46 -44.88
CA SER A 436 -11.85 8.49 -44.61
C SER A 436 -11.40 9.88 -44.17
N LEU A 437 -11.76 10.94 -44.91
CA LEU A 437 -11.46 12.33 -44.52
C LEU A 437 -12.11 12.71 -43.17
N LYS A 438 -13.29 12.16 -42.84
CA LYS A 438 -13.89 12.33 -41.52
C LYS A 438 -13.16 11.56 -40.43
N LEU A 439 -12.67 10.36 -40.72
CA LEU A 439 -11.88 9.57 -39.79
C LEU A 439 -10.53 10.26 -39.51
N GLU A 440 -9.84 10.77 -40.53
CA GLU A 440 -8.67 11.64 -40.34
C GLU A 440 -8.99 12.88 -39.49
N GLN A 441 -10.13 13.54 -39.74
CA GLN A 441 -10.57 14.68 -38.93
C GLN A 441 -10.96 14.31 -37.50
N GLU A 442 -11.50 13.13 -37.24
CA GLU A 442 -11.86 12.67 -35.89
C GLU A 442 -10.66 12.11 -35.14
N VAL A 443 -9.71 11.47 -35.83
CA VAL A 443 -8.41 11.06 -35.29
C VAL A 443 -7.56 12.28 -34.95
N GLU A 444 -7.46 13.27 -35.83
CA GLU A 444 -6.73 14.51 -35.53
C GLU A 444 -7.46 15.34 -34.46
N LYS A 445 -8.81 15.32 -34.41
CA LYS A 445 -9.57 15.88 -33.26
C LYS A 445 -9.28 15.12 -31.97
N ASN A 446 -9.27 13.79 -31.97
CA ASN A 446 -8.98 12.99 -30.76
C ASN A 446 -7.53 13.16 -30.32
N LYS A 447 -6.59 13.32 -31.25
CA LYS A 447 -5.22 13.71 -30.99
C LYS A 447 -5.14 15.11 -30.38
N ILE A 448 -5.76 16.13 -30.98
CA ILE A 448 -5.83 17.49 -30.41
C ILE A 448 -6.56 17.50 -29.06
N LEU A 449 -7.60 16.68 -28.88
CA LEU A 449 -8.36 16.56 -27.63
C LEU A 449 -7.57 15.82 -26.56
N SER A 450 -6.77 14.82 -26.93
CA SER A 450 -5.85 14.09 -26.03
C SER A 450 -4.64 14.95 -25.67
N GLU A 451 -4.05 15.66 -26.63
CA GLU A 451 -3.04 16.70 -26.40
C GLU A 451 -3.60 17.81 -25.50
N ALA A 452 -4.87 18.23 -25.67
CA ALA A 452 -5.52 19.22 -24.81
C ALA A 452 -5.93 18.66 -23.43
N LEU A 453 -6.33 17.39 -23.32
CA LEU A 453 -6.60 16.70 -22.05
C LEU A 453 -5.30 16.48 -21.27
N GLN A 454 -4.21 16.15 -21.96
CA GLN A 454 -2.90 16.01 -21.38
C GLN A 454 -2.31 17.38 -21.03
N THR A 455 -2.58 18.43 -21.81
CA THR A 455 -2.27 19.83 -21.46
C THR A 455 -3.06 20.28 -20.23
N LEU A 456 -4.37 20.01 -20.16
CA LEU A 456 -5.20 20.30 -18.98
C LEU A 456 -4.82 19.44 -17.77
N ALA A 457 -4.38 18.21 -17.98
CA ALA A 457 -3.84 17.36 -16.92
C ALA A 457 -2.49 17.91 -16.43
N THR A 458 -1.60 18.39 -17.31
CA THR A 458 -0.39 19.08 -16.89
C THR A 458 -0.68 20.44 -16.26
N GLU A 459 -1.62 21.25 -16.75
CA GLU A 459 -2.00 22.53 -16.11
C GLU A 459 -2.68 22.30 -14.76
N HIS A 460 -3.53 21.28 -14.60
CA HIS A 460 -4.09 20.91 -13.31
C HIS A 460 -3.03 20.33 -12.38
N HIS A 461 -2.09 19.54 -12.89
CA HIS A 461 -0.98 18.99 -12.13
C HIS A 461 0.07 20.07 -11.79
N GLU A 462 0.24 21.10 -12.62
CA GLU A 462 1.08 22.29 -12.37
C GLU A 462 0.39 23.30 -11.47
N LEU A 463 -0.94 23.41 -11.48
CA LEU A 463 -1.71 24.19 -10.49
C LEU A 463 -1.75 23.49 -9.14
N GLU A 464 -1.99 22.18 -9.11
CA GLU A 464 -1.79 21.37 -7.91
C GLU A 464 -0.36 21.52 -7.44
N GLN A 465 0.68 21.27 -8.25
CA GLN A 465 2.07 21.55 -7.86
C GLN A 465 2.28 23.01 -7.42
N SER A 466 1.68 24.04 -8.04
CA SER A 466 1.86 25.44 -7.60
C SER A 466 1.38 25.69 -6.16
N VAL A 467 0.41 24.91 -5.68
CA VAL A 467 -0.14 24.96 -4.31
C VAL A 467 0.51 23.91 -3.38
N VAL A 468 0.86 22.76 -3.93
CA VAL A 468 1.23 21.52 -3.22
C VAL A 468 2.76 21.36 -3.14
N LYS A 469 3.51 21.86 -4.14
CA LYS A 469 4.97 21.90 -4.20
C LYS A 469 5.51 22.80 -5.33
N GLY A 470 5.98 24.00 -4.99
CA GLY A 470 6.62 24.89 -5.97
C GLY A 470 7.88 24.26 -6.61
N SER A 471 7.72 23.72 -7.83
CA SER A 471 8.74 23.25 -8.79
C SER A 471 9.51 21.94 -8.51
N SER A 472 9.63 21.14 -9.58
CA SER A 472 10.69 20.17 -9.94
C SER A 472 10.45 19.82 -11.42
N PRO A 473 11.45 19.83 -12.32
CA PRO A 473 11.77 18.55 -12.99
C PRO A 473 13.19 18.41 -13.59
N ARG A 474 13.77 17.20 -13.48
CA ARG A 474 13.85 16.28 -14.63
C ARG A 474 14.27 14.88 -14.18
N SER A 475 13.83 13.87 -14.92
CA SER A 475 14.03 12.46 -14.62
C SER A 475 14.66 11.70 -15.79
N ALA A 476 15.69 10.91 -15.47
CA ALA A 476 16.15 9.81 -16.31
C ALA A 476 15.69 8.47 -15.69
N LEU A 477 15.59 7.43 -16.52
CA LEU A 477 14.94 6.15 -16.20
C LEU A 477 15.71 5.31 -15.15
N SER A 478 15.02 4.82 -14.10
CA SER A 478 15.20 3.46 -13.57
C SER A 478 14.11 3.09 -12.53
N GLU A 479 14.09 1.82 -12.11
CA GLU A 479 13.15 1.21 -11.15
C GLU A 479 12.92 2.03 -9.86
N ASP A 480 11.67 2.11 -9.38
CA ASP A 480 11.31 2.74 -8.10
C ASP A 480 11.92 2.00 -6.89
N GLU A 481 13.11 2.45 -6.48
CA GLU A 481 13.85 1.92 -5.34
C GLU A 481 13.74 2.89 -4.15
N PHE A 482 13.11 2.45 -3.05
CA PHE A 482 12.83 3.32 -1.90
C PHE A 482 14.10 3.63 -1.09
N HIS A 483 14.75 4.74 -1.44
CA HIS A 483 15.89 5.31 -0.73
C HIS A 483 15.46 6.54 0.10
N ASP A 484 16.00 6.65 1.31
CA ASP A 484 15.82 7.79 2.24
C ASP A 484 16.56 9.07 1.78
N ALA A 485 17.01 9.11 0.52
CA ALA A 485 17.83 10.16 -0.07
C ALA A 485 17.64 10.21 -1.59
N VAL A 486 17.29 11.39 -2.12
CA VAL A 486 16.82 11.55 -3.51
C VAL A 486 17.93 12.02 -4.45
N SER A 487 17.76 11.73 -5.75
CA SER A 487 18.65 12.18 -6.82
C SER A 487 17.85 12.91 -7.90
N GLU A 488 18.33 14.07 -8.33
CA GLU A 488 17.88 14.76 -9.54
C GLU A 488 19.10 15.16 -10.36
N SER A 489 19.02 14.98 -11.68
CA SER A 489 20.06 15.37 -12.62
C SER A 489 19.44 15.59 -14.00
N ASP A 490 19.30 16.85 -14.40
CA ASP A 490 19.41 17.29 -15.79
C ASP A 490 19.52 18.82 -15.83
N SER A 491 20.00 19.39 -16.95
CA SER A 491 20.45 20.78 -17.02
C SER A 491 19.71 21.65 -18.04
N GLU A 492 19.40 22.87 -17.58
CA GLU A 492 19.16 24.13 -18.32
C GLU A 492 18.17 24.20 -19.50
N ILE A 493 17.37 25.28 -19.50
CA ILE A 493 17.37 26.30 -20.56
C ILE A 493 16.98 27.65 -19.94
N SER A 494 17.60 28.75 -20.40
CA SER A 494 17.29 30.11 -19.94
C SER A 494 16.45 30.88 -20.96
N LEU A 495 15.44 31.63 -20.51
CA LEU A 495 14.93 32.82 -21.21
C LEU A 495 14.52 33.93 -20.22
N SER A 496 14.66 35.18 -20.66
CA SER A 496 14.56 36.42 -19.87
C SER A 496 13.24 37.18 -20.10
N GLY A 497 12.70 37.88 -19.09
CA GLY A 497 11.40 38.56 -19.22
C GLY A 497 11.02 39.67 -18.22
N PHE A 498 11.80 40.76 -18.18
CA PHE A 498 11.40 42.11 -17.71
C PHE A 498 11.29 42.44 -16.18
N GLU A 499 11.38 43.75 -15.90
CA GLU A 499 11.55 44.39 -14.58
C GLU A 499 10.19 44.94 -14.03
N THR A 500 10.06 45.55 -12.84
CA THR A 500 10.44 46.97 -12.59
C THR A 500 10.12 47.39 -11.13
N VAL A 501 11.10 47.96 -10.40
CA VAL A 501 11.04 49.00 -9.31
C VAL A 501 9.81 48.97 -8.36
N ALA A 502 9.92 48.79 -7.03
CA ALA A 502 10.52 49.71 -6.02
C ALA A 502 10.52 49.06 -4.60
N SER A 503 11.08 49.59 -3.49
CA SER A 503 11.95 50.77 -3.21
C SER A 503 12.69 50.64 -1.85
N ARG A 504 13.27 51.75 -1.35
CA ARG A 504 14.09 51.92 -0.12
C ARG A 504 13.30 52.37 1.13
N SER A 505 13.83 52.02 2.31
CA SER A 505 14.27 53.03 3.31
C SER A 505 15.41 52.48 4.18
N PHE A 506 16.50 53.24 4.28
CA PHE A 506 17.63 53.05 5.19
C PHE A 506 17.66 54.32 6.04
N ASP A 507 18.03 54.22 7.31
CA ASP A 507 18.62 55.32 8.08
C ASP A 507 19.65 54.69 9.04
N GLU A 508 20.77 55.39 9.23
CA GLU A 508 21.92 54.97 10.05
C GLU A 508 22.08 55.96 11.20
N ASP A 509 22.71 55.54 12.31
CA ASP A 509 23.45 56.43 13.21
C ASP A 509 24.48 55.60 14.00
N GLU A 510 25.71 56.10 14.09
CA GLU A 510 26.83 55.53 14.85
C GLU A 510 27.04 56.33 16.16
N ASP A 511 27.57 55.72 17.23
CA ASP A 511 28.78 56.24 17.93
C ASP A 511 29.35 55.24 18.98
N GLU A 512 30.52 55.57 19.53
CA GLU A 512 31.37 54.79 20.45
C GLU A 512 30.84 54.62 21.91
N GLY A 513 31.39 53.62 22.61
CA GLY A 513 31.35 53.54 24.08
C GLY A 513 31.96 52.25 24.66
N SER A 514 32.84 52.34 25.66
CA SER A 514 33.60 51.19 26.21
C SER A 514 33.79 51.24 27.74
N VAL A 515 34.35 50.16 28.32
CA VAL A 515 35.01 50.06 29.65
C VAL A 515 34.15 49.66 30.89
N MET A 516 34.27 48.37 31.26
CA MET A 516 34.39 47.79 32.64
C MET A 516 33.20 47.60 33.63
N LEU A 517 32.94 46.30 33.90
CA LEU A 517 32.99 45.58 35.21
C LEU A 517 32.24 46.03 36.51
N LEU A 518 31.78 44.97 37.21
CA LEU A 518 31.69 44.71 38.67
C LEU A 518 30.37 44.89 39.47
N SER A 519 30.21 43.95 40.42
CA SER A 519 29.42 43.93 41.68
C SER A 519 27.93 43.56 41.69
N SER A 520 27.67 42.36 42.22
CA SER A 520 26.51 41.98 43.08
C SER A 520 26.72 42.55 44.53
N PRO A 521 25.86 42.36 45.58
CA PRO A 521 25.00 41.19 45.87
C PRO A 521 23.66 41.45 46.65
N CYS A 522 23.04 40.34 47.11
CA CYS A 522 22.11 40.20 48.26
C CYS A 522 20.64 40.68 48.15
N SER A 523 19.64 40.08 48.84
CA SER A 523 19.55 38.72 49.44
C SER A 523 18.15 38.39 50.02
N SER A 524 17.59 37.23 49.65
CA SER A 524 16.83 36.26 50.51
C SER A 524 15.59 36.74 51.31
N PRO A 525 14.86 35.87 52.07
CA PRO A 525 14.71 34.40 52.06
C PRO A 525 13.24 34.01 51.63
N THR A 526 12.60 32.83 51.76
CA THR A 526 12.85 31.39 52.12
C THR A 526 11.64 30.61 51.56
N GLY A 527 11.64 29.29 51.30
CA GLY A 527 12.72 28.29 51.32
C GLY A 527 12.28 26.91 51.87
N MET A 528 12.70 25.84 51.18
CA MET A 528 12.80 24.42 51.61
C MET A 528 11.53 23.57 51.84
N PHE A 529 11.35 22.57 50.97
CA PHE A 529 11.55 21.15 51.33
C PHE A 529 12.41 20.50 50.23
N GLN A 530 13.18 19.46 50.58
CA GLN A 530 14.25 18.90 49.75
C GLN A 530 14.41 17.39 50.06
N GLU A 531 14.53 16.57 49.03
CA GLU A 531 15.08 15.21 49.11
C GLU A 531 16.23 15.11 48.09
N ASP A 532 17.31 14.42 48.45
CA ASP A 532 18.63 14.69 47.88
C ASP A 532 19.01 13.85 46.66
N HIS A 533 19.48 14.53 45.61
CA HIS A 533 20.29 13.92 44.56
C HIS A 533 21.70 13.61 45.10
N HIS A 534 21.96 12.35 45.46
CA HIS A 534 23.32 11.84 45.52
C HIS A 534 23.80 11.41 44.13
N GLY A 535 24.64 12.24 43.52
CA GLY A 535 25.42 11.84 42.34
C GLY A 535 26.52 10.85 42.75
N ASP A 536 26.54 9.68 42.10
CA ASP A 536 27.62 8.70 42.23
C ASP A 536 28.89 9.23 41.54
N LYS A 537 30.07 8.91 42.09
CA LYS A 537 31.35 9.42 41.60
C LYS A 537 32.06 8.40 40.72
N ASP A 538 32.97 8.89 39.88
CA ASP A 538 33.95 8.03 39.20
C ASP A 538 34.89 7.37 40.22
N GLU A 539 34.52 6.18 40.71
CA GLU A 539 35.44 5.25 41.36
C GLU A 539 36.01 4.26 40.34
N THR A 540 37.20 4.59 39.83
CA THR A 540 38.02 3.64 39.08
C THR A 540 38.53 2.54 40.01
N GLN A 541 37.98 1.34 39.88
CA GLN A 541 38.51 0.18 40.62
C GLN A 541 39.96 -0.13 40.18
N PRO A 542 40.84 -0.56 41.09
CA PRO A 542 42.27 -0.75 40.82
C PRO A 542 42.61 -1.92 39.86
N ASN A 543 41.61 -2.50 39.20
CA ASN A 543 41.72 -3.66 38.33
C ASN A 543 41.73 -3.31 36.83
N GLY A 544 41.65 -2.02 36.47
CA GLY A 544 41.75 -1.56 35.06
C GLY A 544 40.53 -1.83 34.17
N ILE A 545 39.41 -2.33 34.73
CA ILE A 545 38.17 -2.58 33.98
C ILE A 545 37.40 -1.26 33.83
N THR A 546 37.24 -0.78 32.60
CA THR A 546 36.38 0.37 32.27
C THR A 546 34.90 0.01 32.48
N LYS A 547 34.19 0.85 33.24
CA LYS A 547 32.79 0.63 33.63
C LYS A 547 31.86 1.28 32.61
N HIS A 548 31.58 0.58 31.51
CA HIS A 548 30.65 1.02 30.47
C HIS A 548 29.23 1.32 31.02
N ARG A 549 28.49 2.23 30.37
CA ARG A 549 27.11 2.58 30.77
C ARG A 549 26.11 1.43 30.63
N THR A 550 25.07 1.48 31.47
CA THR A 550 23.97 0.50 31.54
C THR A 550 22.59 1.13 31.31
N ARG A 551 22.56 2.38 30.86
CA ARG A 551 21.38 3.17 30.47
C ARG A 551 21.82 4.29 29.52
N LEU A 552 20.88 4.83 28.76
CA LEU A 552 21.06 6.09 28.02
C LEU A 552 20.83 7.28 28.98
N PRO A 553 21.24 8.51 28.61
CA PRO A 553 20.99 9.72 29.41
C PRO A 553 19.50 10.02 29.62
N ALA A 554 18.68 9.78 28.61
CA ALA A 554 17.22 9.90 28.66
C ALA A 554 16.51 8.60 28.24
N PRO A 555 15.30 8.32 28.76
CA PRO A 555 14.43 7.26 28.24
C PRO A 555 13.87 7.64 26.85
N MET A 556 13.34 6.66 26.13
CA MET A 556 12.60 6.93 24.90
C MET A 556 11.27 7.64 25.18
N PHE A 557 10.90 8.57 24.29
CA PHE A 557 9.60 9.23 24.31
C PHE A 557 8.45 8.25 24.04
N SER A 558 7.27 8.59 24.54
CA SER A 558 6.04 7.85 24.21
C SER A 558 5.71 8.05 22.73
N ARG A 559 5.78 6.95 21.96
CA ARG A 559 5.32 6.93 20.55
C ARG A 559 3.81 7.09 20.39
N ASN A 560 3.04 7.01 21.48
CA ASN A 560 1.59 7.25 21.46
C ASN A 560 1.24 8.74 21.41
N ASP A 561 2.18 9.60 21.81
CA ASP A 561 1.98 11.06 21.90
C ASP A 561 2.12 11.72 20.52
N PHE A 562 2.80 11.04 19.58
CA PHE A 562 3.01 11.47 18.20
C PHE A 562 2.15 10.64 17.24
N SER A 563 1.14 11.27 16.63
CA SER A 563 0.39 10.59 15.57
C SER A 563 1.25 10.45 14.31
N ILE A 564 1.44 9.21 13.86
CA ILE A 564 1.98 8.89 12.51
C ILE A 564 1.24 9.70 11.44
N TRP A 565 -0.07 9.92 11.62
CA TRP A 565 -0.90 10.71 10.71
C TRP A 565 -0.65 12.23 10.79
N SER A 566 -0.31 12.81 11.95
CA SER A 566 0.09 14.23 11.99
C SER A 566 1.44 14.46 11.32
N ILE A 567 2.32 13.46 11.36
CA ILE A 567 3.60 13.48 10.66
C ILE A 567 3.42 13.35 9.15
N LEU A 568 2.67 12.33 8.71
CA LEU A 568 2.35 12.16 7.28
C LEU A 568 1.58 13.38 6.74
N ARG A 569 0.73 14.03 7.55
CA ARG A 569 0.07 15.30 7.21
C ARG A 569 1.06 16.43 6.92
N ASN A 570 2.11 16.59 7.73
CA ASN A 570 3.16 17.58 7.48
C ASN A 570 3.98 17.26 6.20
N CYS A 571 3.81 16.07 5.64
CA CYS A 571 4.40 15.63 4.39
C CYS A 571 3.40 15.57 3.22
N ILE A 572 2.12 15.89 3.43
CA ILE A 572 1.12 15.91 2.34
C ILE A 572 1.53 17.00 1.35
N GLY A 573 1.76 16.58 0.11
CA GLY A 573 2.25 17.40 -0.99
C GLY A 573 3.74 17.26 -1.27
N MET A 574 4.51 16.67 -0.36
CA MET A 574 5.86 16.22 -0.67
C MET A 574 5.78 14.86 -1.38
N GLU A 575 6.33 14.76 -2.60
CA GLU A 575 6.72 13.45 -3.18
C GLU A 575 7.35 12.54 -2.13
N LEU A 576 6.85 11.29 -2.04
CA LEU A 576 7.17 10.36 -0.96
C LEU A 576 8.67 10.04 -0.80
N SER A 577 9.44 10.17 -1.87
CA SER A 577 10.91 10.04 -1.85
C SER A 577 11.62 11.20 -1.15
N LYS A 578 11.10 12.43 -1.24
CA LYS A 578 11.71 13.65 -0.70
C LYS A 578 11.35 13.90 0.79
N ILE A 579 10.77 12.90 1.46
CA ILE A 579 10.42 12.95 2.89
C ILE A 579 11.54 12.32 3.71
N THR A 580 12.26 13.13 4.48
CA THR A 580 13.22 12.65 5.48
C THR A 580 12.43 11.99 6.63
N MET A 581 12.65 10.71 6.92
CA MET A 581 11.93 10.07 8.05
C MET A 581 12.18 10.83 9.36
N PRO A 582 11.15 11.31 10.08
CA PRO A 582 11.37 12.12 11.27
C PRO A 582 11.94 11.31 12.44
N VAL A 583 12.68 12.01 13.30
CA VAL A 583 13.47 11.45 14.41
C VAL A 583 12.63 10.56 15.35
N ILE A 584 11.32 10.77 15.48
CA ILE A 584 10.46 9.94 16.34
C ILE A 584 10.34 8.46 15.89
N PHE A 585 10.67 8.14 14.64
CA PHE A 585 10.78 6.76 14.16
C PHE A 585 12.20 6.19 14.27
N ASN A 586 13.19 7.05 14.55
CA ASN A 586 14.55 6.60 14.72
C ASN A 586 14.76 5.90 16.08
N GLU A 587 16.00 5.49 16.30
CA GLU A 587 16.60 5.17 17.59
C GLU A 587 17.96 5.91 17.66
N PRO A 588 18.52 6.20 18.84
CA PRO A 588 19.77 6.97 18.97
C PRO A 588 21.03 6.14 18.65
N LEU A 589 21.06 5.50 17.47
CA LEU A 589 22.21 4.80 16.91
C LEU A 589 22.27 5.01 15.38
N SER A 590 23.48 5.14 14.83
CA SER A 590 23.75 5.08 13.38
C SER A 590 23.61 3.66 12.85
N PHE A 591 23.33 3.47 11.56
CA PHE A 591 23.32 2.14 10.95
C PHE A 591 24.70 1.45 11.04
N LEU A 592 25.80 2.22 11.09
CA LEU A 592 27.14 1.69 11.35
C LEU A 592 27.26 1.04 12.75
N GLN A 593 26.61 1.65 13.74
CA GLN A 593 26.50 1.10 15.10
C GLN A 593 25.58 -0.14 15.11
N ARG A 594 24.42 -0.09 14.44
CA ARG A 594 23.51 -1.26 14.30
C ARG A 594 24.18 -2.46 13.63
N LEU A 595 25.09 -2.26 12.67
CA LEU A 595 25.91 -3.32 12.07
C LEU A 595 26.98 -3.87 13.03
N THR A 596 27.51 -3.04 13.93
CA THR A 596 28.51 -3.46 14.92
C THR A 596 27.94 -4.45 15.96
N GLU A 597 26.63 -4.49 16.14
CA GLU A 597 25.93 -5.48 16.98
C GLU A 597 26.15 -6.93 16.53
N TYR A 598 26.60 -7.15 15.28
CA TYR A 598 27.06 -8.47 14.83
C TYR A 598 28.18 -9.03 15.73
N MET A 599 28.92 -8.17 16.44
CA MET A 599 30.01 -8.51 17.35
C MET A 599 29.58 -8.67 18.84
N GLU A 600 28.29 -8.61 19.17
CA GLU A 600 27.81 -8.86 20.55
C GLU A 600 28.20 -10.26 21.06
N HIS A 601 28.37 -11.23 20.16
CA HIS A 601 28.60 -12.64 20.47
C HIS A 601 29.96 -13.18 19.96
N THR A 602 30.98 -12.32 19.82
CA THR A 602 32.33 -12.66 19.31
C THR A 602 33.02 -13.83 20.03
N TYR A 603 32.63 -14.15 21.27
CA TYR A 603 33.12 -15.35 21.96
C TYR A 603 32.90 -16.66 21.16
N LEU A 604 31.88 -16.72 20.29
CA LEU A 604 31.63 -17.85 19.40
C LEU A 604 32.72 -18.01 18.32
N ILE A 605 33.32 -16.91 17.86
CA ILE A 605 34.46 -16.93 16.94
C ILE A 605 35.71 -17.44 17.67
N HIS A 606 35.99 -16.93 18.87
CA HIS A 606 37.10 -17.43 19.70
C HIS A 606 36.91 -18.92 20.08
N GLN A 607 35.67 -19.36 20.30
CA GLN A 607 35.33 -20.77 20.52
C GLN A 607 35.56 -21.61 19.26
N ALA A 608 35.20 -21.14 18.07
CA ALA A 608 35.59 -21.79 16.81
C ALA A 608 37.12 -21.91 16.71
N ASN A 609 37.86 -20.84 17.00
CA ASN A 609 39.32 -20.85 17.01
C ASN A 609 39.93 -21.84 18.02
N SER A 610 39.20 -22.29 19.05
CA SER A 610 39.66 -23.33 19.97
C SER A 610 39.58 -24.76 19.38
N PHE A 611 38.65 -25.03 18.46
CA PHE A 611 38.37 -26.38 17.98
C PHE A 611 39.24 -26.82 16.80
N SER A 612 39.83 -28.00 16.89
CA SER A 612 40.61 -28.63 15.80
C SER A 612 39.75 -29.22 14.70
N ASP A 613 38.53 -29.67 15.01
CA ASP A 613 37.56 -30.22 14.05
C ASP A 613 36.84 -29.10 13.29
N SER A 614 36.81 -29.16 11.96
CA SER A 614 36.15 -28.19 11.09
C SER A 614 34.62 -28.18 11.23
N ILE A 615 34.01 -29.30 11.64
CA ILE A 615 32.57 -29.39 11.93
C ILE A 615 32.22 -28.69 13.24
N GLU A 616 33.05 -28.80 14.28
CA GLU A 616 32.86 -28.03 15.52
C GLU A 616 33.08 -26.53 15.30
N ARG A 617 34.00 -26.15 14.39
CA ARG A 617 34.12 -24.75 13.92
C ARG A 617 32.87 -24.30 13.17
N MET A 618 32.38 -25.09 12.21
CA MET A 618 31.16 -24.79 11.44
C MET A 618 29.92 -24.62 12.35
N LYS A 619 29.77 -25.44 13.41
CA LYS A 619 28.74 -25.24 14.43
C LYS A 619 28.83 -23.85 15.09
N CYS A 620 30.04 -23.46 15.50
CA CYS A 620 30.27 -22.17 16.17
C CYS A 620 30.04 -20.98 15.21
N VAL A 621 30.49 -21.07 13.96
CA VAL A 621 30.25 -20.03 12.94
C VAL A 621 28.77 -19.94 12.56
N ALA A 622 28.06 -21.06 12.45
CA ALA A 622 26.61 -21.07 12.22
C ALA A 622 25.83 -20.46 13.40
N ALA A 623 26.24 -20.75 14.63
CA ALA A 623 25.67 -20.12 15.83
C ALA A 623 25.97 -18.61 15.85
N PHE A 624 27.20 -18.20 15.49
CA PHE A 624 27.58 -16.80 15.38
C PHE A 624 26.70 -16.06 14.35
N ALA A 625 26.53 -16.62 13.15
CA ALA A 625 25.69 -16.04 12.09
C ALA A 625 24.21 -15.84 12.50
N VAL A 626 23.65 -16.72 13.34
CA VAL A 626 22.31 -16.50 13.93
C VAL A 626 22.34 -15.45 15.04
N SER A 627 23.34 -15.50 15.93
CA SER A 627 23.46 -14.57 17.07
C SER A 627 23.69 -13.11 16.65
N ALA A 628 24.37 -12.89 15.52
CA ALA A 628 24.63 -11.56 14.97
C ALA A 628 23.34 -10.78 14.62
N VAL A 629 22.26 -11.50 14.30
CA VAL A 629 20.94 -10.89 13.99
C VAL A 629 19.93 -11.06 15.13
N ALA A 630 20.34 -11.53 16.31
CA ALA A 630 19.44 -11.75 17.45
C ALA A 630 18.95 -10.44 18.11
N SER A 631 19.81 -9.41 18.15
CA SER A 631 19.53 -8.14 18.85
C SER A 631 18.35 -7.34 18.26
N GLN A 632 17.89 -7.70 17.05
CA GLN A 632 16.86 -6.98 16.29
C GLN A 632 15.45 -7.17 16.85
N TRP A 633 15.22 -8.17 17.72
CA TRP A 633 13.91 -8.44 18.34
C TRP A 633 13.38 -7.20 19.10
N GLU A 634 12.07 -6.92 19.05
CA GLU A 634 11.39 -5.71 19.59
C GLU A 634 11.93 -4.33 19.10
N ARG A 635 13.08 -4.25 18.42
CA ARG A 635 13.79 -3.00 18.08
C ARG A 635 13.29 -2.35 16.81
N THR A 636 12.04 -1.92 16.90
CA THR A 636 11.22 -1.25 15.88
C THR A 636 11.62 0.20 15.58
N GLY A 637 12.69 0.72 16.19
CA GLY A 637 13.31 1.99 15.77
C GLY A 637 14.22 1.78 14.56
N LYS A 638 14.22 2.74 13.63
CA LYS A 638 15.13 2.79 12.49
C LYS A 638 16.46 3.43 12.94
N PRO A 639 17.64 2.80 12.75
CA PRO A 639 18.90 3.51 12.98
C PRO A 639 19.04 4.71 12.02
N PHE A 640 19.78 5.74 12.42
CA PHE A 640 20.04 6.89 11.54
C PHE A 640 20.77 6.45 10.27
N ASN A 641 20.33 6.98 9.13
CA ASN A 641 21.00 6.76 7.85
C ASN A 641 22.37 7.46 7.88
N PRO A 642 23.51 6.76 7.71
CA PRO A 642 24.82 7.37 7.83
C PRO A 642 25.09 8.36 6.70
N LEU A 643 25.80 9.45 7.00
CA LEU A 643 26.27 10.39 5.98
C LEU A 643 27.39 9.76 5.15
N LEU A 644 27.57 10.16 3.89
CA LEU A 644 28.66 9.68 3.05
C LEU A 644 30.03 10.05 3.64
N GLY A 645 30.85 9.06 3.96
CA GLY A 645 32.11 9.26 4.70
C GLY A 645 31.96 9.34 6.23
N GLU A 646 30.76 9.11 6.77
CA GLU A 646 30.56 8.80 8.19
C GLU A 646 31.31 7.51 8.53
N THR A 647 31.97 7.50 9.69
CA THR A 647 32.69 6.35 10.21
C THR A 647 32.16 5.95 11.58
N TYR A 648 32.45 4.74 12.01
CA TYR A 648 32.27 4.33 13.39
C TYR A 648 33.31 3.28 13.78
N GLU A 649 34.03 3.52 14.87
CA GLU A 649 34.89 2.53 15.50
C GLU A 649 34.31 1.93 16.79
N LEU A 650 34.75 0.72 17.12
CA LEU A 650 34.59 0.12 18.44
C LEU A 650 35.81 -0.73 18.79
N VAL A 651 36.41 -0.50 19.96
CA VAL A 651 37.42 -1.37 20.56
C VAL A 651 36.84 -2.03 21.80
N ARG A 652 36.97 -3.36 21.93
CA ARG A 652 36.52 -4.14 23.07
C ARG A 652 37.61 -5.10 23.50
N GLU A 653 38.44 -4.66 24.44
CA GLU A 653 39.52 -5.49 25.00
C GLU A 653 38.99 -6.70 25.77
N ASP A 654 37.84 -6.53 26.44
CA ASP A 654 37.11 -7.58 27.17
C ASP A 654 36.53 -8.66 26.25
N LEU A 655 36.05 -8.29 25.06
CA LEU A 655 35.54 -9.20 24.04
C LEU A 655 36.60 -9.60 22.99
N GLY A 656 37.82 -9.07 23.10
CA GLY A 656 38.98 -9.48 22.30
C GLY A 656 39.02 -8.95 20.86
N PHE A 657 38.31 -7.88 20.48
CA PHE A 657 38.28 -7.37 19.10
C PHE A 657 38.36 -5.85 18.98
N ARG A 658 38.66 -5.37 17.76
CA ARG A 658 38.37 -4.00 17.30
C ARG A 658 37.67 -4.01 15.95
N LEU A 659 36.80 -3.03 15.70
CA LEU A 659 36.00 -2.87 14.49
C LEU A 659 36.08 -1.42 14.00
N ILE A 660 36.17 -1.25 12.68
CA ILE A 660 35.95 0.02 11.96
C ILE A 660 34.90 -0.20 10.87
N SER A 661 34.03 0.79 10.68
CA SER A 661 33.05 0.84 9.60
C SER A 661 32.98 2.23 8.97
N GLU A 662 32.62 2.29 7.69
CA GLU A 662 32.50 3.53 6.89
C GLU A 662 31.27 3.46 5.97
N GLN A 663 30.58 4.59 5.80
CA GLN A 663 29.55 4.74 4.79
C GLN A 663 30.19 5.04 3.42
N VAL A 664 30.56 3.97 2.73
CA VAL A 664 31.30 4.00 1.45
C VAL A 664 30.45 4.45 0.25
N SER A 665 29.12 4.40 0.34
CA SER A 665 28.20 4.92 -0.67
C SER A 665 26.88 5.39 -0.06
N HIS A 666 26.20 6.35 -0.69
CA HIS A 666 24.88 6.84 -0.29
C HIS A 666 23.79 6.58 -1.34
N HIS A 667 24.16 6.28 -2.60
CA HIS A 667 23.23 5.91 -3.67
C HIS A 667 23.82 4.76 -4.52
N PRO A 668 23.46 3.49 -4.28
CA PRO A 668 22.69 3.00 -3.14
C PRO A 668 23.46 3.21 -1.81
N PRO A 669 22.78 3.24 -0.65
CA PRO A 669 23.43 3.33 0.65
C PRO A 669 24.17 2.02 0.95
N VAL A 670 25.51 2.09 0.98
CA VAL A 670 26.37 0.94 1.33
C VAL A 670 27.23 1.32 2.52
N SER A 671 27.16 0.50 3.55
CA SER A 671 28.04 0.55 4.72
C SER A 671 29.03 -0.60 4.65
N ALA A 672 30.33 -0.31 4.71
CA ALA A 672 31.38 -1.33 4.81
C ALA A 672 31.85 -1.44 6.27
N PHE A 673 32.23 -2.64 6.70
CA PHE A 673 32.79 -2.88 8.03
C PHE A 673 33.94 -3.89 7.97
N HIS A 674 34.87 -3.75 8.90
CA HIS A 674 36.01 -4.64 9.10
C HIS A 674 36.35 -4.71 10.58
N ALA A 675 36.40 -5.92 11.11
CA ALA A 675 36.79 -6.22 12.47
C ALA A 675 37.88 -7.27 12.51
N GLU A 676 38.76 -7.16 13.49
CA GLU A 676 39.91 -8.04 13.69
C GLU A 676 40.03 -8.40 15.17
N GLY A 677 40.34 -9.66 15.44
CA GLY A 677 40.67 -10.11 16.79
C GLY A 677 41.96 -9.45 17.25
N LEU A 678 42.01 -8.92 18.48
CA LEU A 678 43.19 -8.26 19.06
C LEU A 678 44.40 -9.22 19.20
N LYS A 679 44.16 -10.53 19.08
CA LYS A 679 45.17 -11.60 19.05
C LYS A 679 45.50 -12.08 17.63
N GLN A 680 45.01 -11.37 16.61
CA GLN A 680 45.10 -11.72 15.18
C GLN A 680 44.55 -13.13 14.86
N ASP A 681 43.60 -13.61 15.66
CA ASP A 681 43.05 -14.96 15.54
C ASP A 681 41.86 -15.06 14.56
N PHE A 682 41.19 -13.95 14.26
CA PHE A 682 40.13 -13.88 13.24
C PHE A 682 40.11 -12.51 12.54
N VAL A 683 39.50 -12.48 11.35
CA VAL A 683 39.08 -11.26 10.63
C VAL A 683 37.62 -11.42 10.20
N PHE A 684 36.79 -10.42 10.44
CA PHE A 684 35.36 -10.42 10.13
C PHE A 684 34.98 -9.14 9.38
N HIS A 685 34.52 -9.25 8.13
CA HIS A 685 34.27 -8.09 7.29
C HIS A 685 33.10 -8.31 6.32
N GLY A 686 32.68 -7.21 5.68
CA GLY A 686 31.70 -7.24 4.60
C GLY A 686 31.18 -5.85 4.29
N SER A 687 30.28 -5.79 3.31
CA SER A 687 29.57 -4.56 2.95
C SER A 687 28.07 -4.84 2.81
N ILE A 688 27.24 -3.99 3.41
CA ILE A 688 25.78 -4.14 3.48
C ILE A 688 25.07 -2.97 2.82
N TYR A 689 24.18 -3.30 1.88
CA TYR A 689 23.14 -2.43 1.33
C TYR A 689 21.76 -2.96 1.77
N PRO A 690 21.05 -2.28 2.70
CA PRO A 690 19.69 -2.67 3.07
C PRO A 690 18.69 -2.21 1.98
N LYS A 691 18.36 -3.05 1.00
CA LYS A 691 17.33 -2.73 0.00
C LYS A 691 15.95 -2.81 0.66
N LEU A 692 15.28 -1.66 0.78
CA LEU A 692 13.95 -1.55 1.35
C LEU A 692 12.86 -1.85 0.30
N LYS A 693 11.78 -2.51 0.72
CA LYS A 693 10.55 -2.69 -0.08
C LYS A 693 9.32 -2.53 0.82
N PHE A 694 8.32 -1.79 0.34
CA PHE A 694 7.09 -1.55 1.07
C PHE A 694 5.95 -2.43 0.56
N TRP A 695 5.29 -3.15 1.47
CA TRP A 695 4.25 -4.15 1.20
C TRP A 695 2.90 -3.76 1.83
N GLY A 696 2.54 -2.48 1.79
CA GLY A 696 1.23 -1.97 2.22
C GLY A 696 1.04 -1.86 3.74
N LYS A 697 1.19 -2.96 4.48
CA LYS A 697 1.18 -2.96 5.97
C LYS A 697 2.58 -3.16 6.58
N SER A 698 3.57 -3.58 5.79
CA SER A 698 4.92 -3.96 6.27
C SER A 698 6.03 -3.36 5.40
N VAL A 699 7.25 -3.29 5.94
CA VAL A 699 8.48 -2.96 5.20
C VAL A 699 9.46 -4.13 5.31
N GLU A 700 9.86 -4.70 4.18
CA GLU A 700 11.01 -5.58 4.08
C GLU A 700 12.30 -4.76 3.99
N ALA A 701 13.34 -5.21 4.69
CA ALA A 701 14.72 -4.82 4.50
C ALA A 701 15.54 -6.05 4.11
N GLU A 702 15.99 -6.10 2.86
CA GLU A 702 16.84 -7.16 2.30
C GLU A 702 18.32 -6.73 2.44
N PRO A 703 19.10 -7.31 3.38
CA PRO A 703 20.49 -6.91 3.61
C PRO A 703 21.40 -7.50 2.53
N LYS A 704 21.51 -6.83 1.40
CA LYS A 704 22.36 -7.24 0.28
C LYS A 704 23.83 -7.04 0.63
N GLY A 705 24.57 -8.14 0.63
CA GLY A 705 25.99 -8.13 0.97
C GLY A 705 26.49 -9.53 1.28
N ILE A 706 27.79 -9.76 1.12
CA ILE A 706 28.44 -10.99 1.60
C ILE A 706 29.17 -10.66 2.90
N ILE A 707 28.82 -11.41 3.94
CA ILE A 707 29.55 -11.45 5.20
C ILE A 707 30.69 -12.46 5.06
N THR A 708 31.90 -12.09 5.47
CA THR A 708 33.09 -12.95 5.42
C THR A 708 33.73 -13.03 6.82
N LEU A 709 34.04 -14.26 7.26
CA LEU A 709 34.80 -14.55 8.48
C LEU A 709 36.01 -15.42 8.12
N GLU A 710 37.22 -14.89 8.29
CA GLU A 710 38.47 -15.62 8.16
C GLU A 710 38.98 -16.10 9.54
N LEU A 711 39.47 -17.33 9.59
CA LEU A 711 40.19 -17.90 10.74
C LEU A 711 41.64 -18.22 10.33
N PRO A 712 42.58 -17.25 10.37
CA PRO A 712 43.94 -17.40 9.86
C PRO A 712 44.70 -18.62 10.41
N LYS A 713 44.44 -18.99 11.68
CA LYS A 713 45.00 -20.18 12.35
C LYS A 713 44.80 -21.48 11.56
N TYR A 714 43.70 -21.61 10.83
CA TYR A 714 43.36 -22.79 10.03
C TYR A 714 43.46 -22.54 8.52
N ASN A 715 43.73 -21.29 8.11
CA ASN A 715 43.68 -20.83 6.71
C ASN A 715 42.30 -21.14 6.08
N GLU A 716 41.24 -20.85 6.83
CA GLU A 716 39.84 -21.06 6.45
C GLU A 716 39.10 -19.74 6.37
N ALA A 717 38.14 -19.66 5.46
CA ALA A 717 37.23 -18.54 5.33
C ALA A 717 35.80 -19.05 5.16
N TYR A 718 34.88 -18.38 5.83
CA TYR A 718 33.45 -18.67 5.86
C TYR A 718 32.69 -17.49 5.28
N THR A 719 31.80 -17.73 4.31
CA THR A 719 30.95 -16.66 3.74
C THR A 719 29.48 -16.99 3.82
N TRP A 720 28.64 -15.97 4.08
CA TRP A 720 27.17 -16.07 4.03
C TRP A 720 26.51 -14.74 3.69
N THR A 721 25.19 -14.76 3.51
CA THR A 721 24.31 -13.58 3.41
C THR A 721 23.33 -13.58 4.58
N ASN A 722 23.00 -12.42 5.13
CA ASN A 722 22.06 -12.32 6.25
C ASN A 722 20.58 -12.50 5.80
N PRO A 723 19.65 -12.91 6.70
CA PRO A 723 18.25 -13.11 6.35
C PRO A 723 17.52 -11.77 6.09
N THR A 724 16.39 -11.82 5.38
CA THR A 724 15.51 -10.66 5.22
C THR A 724 14.86 -10.32 6.56
N CYS A 725 14.91 -9.05 6.95
CA CYS A 725 14.16 -8.52 8.09
C CYS A 725 12.86 -7.90 7.58
N CYS A 726 11.75 -8.08 8.29
CA CYS A 726 10.48 -7.45 7.96
C CYS A 726 9.88 -6.76 9.20
N VAL A 727 9.52 -5.49 9.06
CA VAL A 727 8.82 -4.72 10.09
C VAL A 727 7.34 -4.68 9.71
N HIS A 728 6.48 -5.23 10.55
CA HIS A 728 5.04 -5.33 10.32
C HIS A 728 4.27 -4.20 11.00
N ASN A 729 3.05 -3.95 10.52
CA ASN A 729 2.10 -2.96 11.06
C ASN A 729 2.59 -1.50 11.01
N ILE A 730 3.35 -1.11 9.98
CA ILE A 730 4.02 0.20 9.92
C ILE A 730 3.09 1.41 9.70
N ILE A 731 1.79 1.18 9.43
CA ILE A 731 0.77 2.25 9.34
C ILE A 731 -0.18 2.24 10.55
N VAL A 732 -0.68 1.07 10.93
CA VAL A 732 -1.66 0.88 12.01
C VAL A 732 -1.41 -0.46 12.70
N GLY A 733 -1.47 -0.47 14.03
CA GLY A 733 -1.26 -1.65 14.88
C GLY A 733 0.05 -1.59 15.67
N GLN A 734 0.30 -2.60 16.49
CA GLN A 734 1.57 -2.72 17.20
C GLN A 734 2.67 -3.15 16.21
N LEU A 735 3.75 -2.36 16.12
CA LEU A 735 4.95 -2.70 15.35
C LEU A 735 5.59 -3.98 15.91
N TRP A 736 5.93 -4.92 15.05
CA TRP A 736 6.72 -6.11 15.39
C TRP A 736 7.68 -6.48 14.26
N ILE A 737 8.70 -7.28 14.58
CA ILE A 737 9.80 -7.62 13.65
C ILE A 737 9.83 -9.13 13.42
N GLU A 738 9.93 -9.50 12.16
CA GLU A 738 10.17 -10.86 11.68
C GLU A 738 11.53 -10.96 10.98
N GLN A 739 12.13 -12.16 10.97
CA GLN A 739 13.25 -12.46 10.07
C GLN A 739 13.02 -13.82 9.41
N TYR A 740 13.19 -13.87 8.09
CA TYR A 740 13.00 -15.08 7.29
C TYR A 740 13.98 -15.15 6.12
N GLY A 741 14.15 -16.36 5.58
CA GLY A 741 14.99 -16.63 4.43
C GLY A 741 15.93 -17.80 4.65
N ASN A 742 16.74 -18.11 3.64
CA ASN A 742 17.76 -19.14 3.71
C ASN A 742 19.14 -18.49 3.82
N VAL A 743 19.83 -18.74 4.92
CA VAL A 743 21.23 -18.35 5.15
C VAL A 743 22.09 -19.57 4.88
N GLU A 744 23.12 -19.43 4.04
CA GLU A 744 24.08 -20.50 3.81
C GLU A 744 25.49 -20.05 4.15
N VAL A 745 26.09 -20.72 5.14
CA VAL A 745 27.49 -20.54 5.53
C VAL A 745 28.34 -21.56 4.79
N ILE A 746 29.33 -21.11 4.02
CA ILE A 746 30.21 -21.96 3.20
C ILE A 746 31.64 -21.86 3.71
N ASN A 747 32.27 -22.98 4.11
CA ASN A 747 33.72 -23.03 4.39
C ASN A 747 34.48 -23.29 3.09
N HIS A 748 35.22 -22.30 2.61
CA HIS A 748 35.93 -22.35 1.32
C HIS A 748 37.15 -23.27 1.32
N ARG A 749 37.69 -23.64 2.49
CA ARG A 749 38.85 -24.56 2.60
C ARG A 749 38.41 -26.03 2.53
N THR A 750 37.37 -26.39 3.27
CA THR A 750 36.91 -27.78 3.39
C THR A 750 35.84 -28.13 2.36
N GLY A 751 35.01 -27.17 1.97
CA GLY A 751 33.79 -27.38 1.16
C GLY A 751 32.57 -27.79 1.99
N GLU A 752 32.63 -27.71 3.32
CA GLU A 752 31.47 -27.88 4.21
C GLU A 752 30.49 -26.71 4.09
N ARG A 753 29.20 -26.98 4.29
CA ARG A 753 28.13 -25.96 4.21
C ARG A 753 27.16 -26.10 5.37
N CYS A 754 26.78 -25.01 6.02
CA CYS A 754 25.65 -24.98 6.95
C CYS A 754 24.48 -24.23 6.28
N CYS A 755 23.41 -24.96 5.96
CA CYS A 755 22.19 -24.36 5.42
C CYS A 755 21.21 -24.12 6.57
N LEU A 756 20.91 -22.86 6.87
CA LEU A 756 19.96 -22.40 7.88
C LEU A 756 18.73 -21.79 7.19
N ASN A 757 17.55 -22.08 7.72
CA ASN A 757 16.26 -21.63 7.21
C ASN A 757 15.51 -20.93 8.35
N PHE A 758 15.49 -19.60 8.29
CA PHE A 758 14.72 -18.73 9.17
C PHE A 758 13.27 -18.79 8.69
N LYS A 759 12.38 -19.30 9.54
CA LYS A 759 11.00 -19.57 9.19
C LYS A 759 10.16 -18.29 9.18
N PRO A 760 9.32 -18.09 8.15
CA PRO A 760 8.27 -17.10 8.26
C PRO A 760 7.18 -17.55 9.26
N CYS A 761 6.55 -16.59 9.93
CA CYS A 761 5.52 -16.76 10.96
C CYS A 761 4.40 -17.74 10.56
N GLY A 762 3.92 -17.60 9.31
CA GLY A 762 2.88 -18.44 8.72
C GLY A 762 1.47 -18.17 9.26
N LEU A 763 0.46 -18.77 8.62
CA LEU A 763 -0.97 -18.51 8.87
C LEU A 763 -1.49 -18.79 10.30
N PHE A 764 -0.66 -19.36 11.19
CA PHE A 764 -1.03 -19.73 12.55
C PHE A 764 0.04 -19.37 13.59
N GLY A 765 1.05 -18.56 13.25
CA GLY A 765 2.14 -18.14 14.17
C GLY A 765 3.11 -19.23 14.64
N LYS A 766 2.81 -20.52 14.42
CA LYS A 766 3.52 -21.66 15.00
C LYS A 766 4.99 -21.78 14.61
N GLU A 767 5.42 -21.12 13.55
CA GLU A 767 6.81 -21.13 13.07
C GLU A 767 7.56 -19.81 13.39
N LEU A 768 6.92 -18.85 14.06
CA LEU A 768 7.49 -17.55 14.39
C LEU A 768 8.85 -17.65 15.09
N HIS A 769 9.82 -16.91 14.54
CA HIS A 769 11.23 -16.85 14.93
C HIS A 769 12.04 -18.16 14.82
N LYS A 770 11.44 -19.28 14.38
CA LYS A 770 12.17 -20.55 14.32
C LYS A 770 13.31 -20.49 13.30
N VAL A 771 14.41 -21.15 13.63
CA VAL A 771 15.51 -21.44 12.71
C VAL A 771 15.67 -22.96 12.67
N GLU A 772 15.70 -23.54 11.48
CA GLU A 772 16.05 -24.94 11.25
C GLU A 772 17.17 -25.05 10.23
N GLY A 773 18.11 -25.98 10.40
CA GLY A 773 19.19 -26.16 9.44
C GLY A 773 19.94 -27.47 9.56
N TYR A 774 20.94 -27.64 8.70
CA TYR A 774 21.82 -28.82 8.70
C TYR A 774 23.24 -28.41 8.31
N ILE A 775 24.23 -29.03 8.96
CA ILE A 775 25.61 -29.04 8.45
C ILE A 775 25.77 -30.20 7.47
N LEU A 776 26.32 -29.88 6.31
CA LEU A 776 26.62 -30.75 5.18
C LEU A 776 28.13 -30.90 5.03
N ASP A 777 28.60 -32.13 4.81
CA ASP A 777 29.96 -32.35 4.33
C ASP A 777 30.13 -31.94 2.85
N LYS A 778 31.37 -32.01 2.35
CA LYS A 778 31.71 -31.77 0.93
C LYS A 778 30.97 -32.70 -0.06
N SER A 779 30.49 -33.84 0.41
CA SER A 779 29.68 -34.81 -0.36
C SER A 779 28.18 -34.50 -0.32
N LYS A 780 27.77 -33.38 0.32
CA LYS A 780 26.39 -32.98 0.62
C LYS A 780 25.63 -33.94 1.55
N LYS A 781 26.35 -34.76 2.34
CA LYS A 781 25.75 -35.60 3.38
C LYS A 781 25.46 -34.75 4.61
N LYS A 782 24.22 -34.77 5.10
CA LYS A 782 23.83 -34.20 6.39
C LYS A 782 24.57 -34.91 7.52
N LEU A 783 25.26 -34.15 8.37
CA LEU A 783 25.98 -34.65 9.54
C LEU A 783 25.18 -34.44 10.83
N CYS A 784 24.70 -33.22 11.06
CA CYS A 784 23.87 -32.85 12.20
C CYS A 784 22.81 -31.83 11.79
N ALA A 785 21.75 -31.71 12.59
CA ALA A 785 20.69 -30.73 12.44
C ALA A 785 20.85 -29.60 13.48
N LEU A 786 20.64 -28.36 13.07
CA LEU A 786 20.58 -27.20 13.95
C LEU A 786 19.12 -26.75 14.07
N TYR A 787 18.68 -26.36 15.25
CA TYR A 787 17.33 -25.89 15.48
C TYR A 787 17.23 -24.93 16.66
N GLY A 788 16.19 -24.09 16.66
CA GLY A 788 15.89 -23.19 17.77
C GLY A 788 15.07 -21.98 17.32
N LYS A 789 15.28 -20.84 17.96
CA LYS A 789 14.73 -19.54 17.56
C LYS A 789 15.79 -18.46 17.63
N TRP A 790 15.85 -17.58 16.64
CA TRP A 790 16.83 -16.47 16.62
C TRP A 790 16.60 -15.44 17.73
N THR A 791 15.43 -15.46 18.39
CA THR A 791 15.10 -14.63 19.57
C THR A 791 15.43 -15.29 20.92
N GLU A 792 15.86 -16.57 20.95
CA GLU A 792 16.06 -17.32 22.21
C GLU A 792 17.41 -18.05 22.26
N CYS A 793 17.62 -19.02 21.36
CA CYS A 793 18.74 -19.96 21.40
C CYS A 793 18.84 -20.83 20.13
N VAL A 794 20.02 -21.43 19.93
CA VAL A 794 20.29 -22.43 18.89
C VAL A 794 20.93 -23.66 19.52
N TYR A 795 20.36 -24.82 19.22
CA TYR A 795 20.84 -26.15 19.56
C TYR A 795 21.36 -26.87 18.29
N VAL A 796 22.20 -27.88 18.50
CA VAL A 796 22.58 -28.87 17.49
C VAL A 796 22.32 -30.28 18.00
N VAL A 797 21.90 -31.19 17.12
CA VAL A 797 21.59 -32.59 17.45
C VAL A 797 21.91 -33.50 16.27
N ASP A 798 22.06 -34.80 16.52
CA ASP A 798 22.23 -35.80 15.45
C ASP A 798 21.08 -35.75 14.44
N HIS A 799 21.40 -35.97 13.16
CA HIS A 799 20.41 -35.86 12.09
C HIS A 799 19.29 -36.89 12.20
N ALA A 800 19.58 -38.13 12.61
CA ALA A 800 18.56 -39.19 12.75
C ALA A 800 17.66 -38.93 13.97
N ALA A 801 18.21 -38.38 15.06
CA ALA A 801 17.43 -37.95 16.23
C ALA A 801 16.45 -36.81 15.86
N PHE A 802 16.90 -35.81 15.12
CA PHE A 802 16.04 -34.71 14.63
C PHE A 802 14.91 -35.23 13.73
N GLU A 803 15.24 -36.11 12.80
CA GLU A 803 14.30 -36.77 11.88
C GLU A 803 13.33 -37.74 12.58
N ALA A 804 13.65 -38.22 13.79
CA ALA A 804 12.74 -38.99 14.61
C ALA A 804 11.72 -38.08 15.31
N HIS A 805 12.20 -37.00 15.95
CA HIS A 805 11.34 -36.00 16.62
C HIS A 805 10.30 -35.40 15.65
N LYS A 806 10.77 -34.96 14.47
CA LYS A 806 9.93 -34.36 13.43
C LYS A 806 8.88 -35.32 12.83
N LYS A 807 8.96 -36.62 13.17
CA LYS A 807 7.96 -37.65 12.82
C LYS A 807 7.02 -37.98 13.98
N SER A 808 7.45 -37.86 15.25
CA SER A 808 6.52 -37.93 16.39
C SER A 808 5.58 -36.73 16.42
N ASP A 809 6.08 -35.51 16.17
CA ASP A 809 5.27 -34.28 16.18
C ASP A 809 4.12 -34.35 15.17
N LYS A 810 4.43 -34.84 13.96
CA LYS A 810 3.45 -35.07 12.88
C LYS A 810 2.44 -36.19 13.18
N LYS A 811 2.76 -37.12 14.08
CA LYS A 811 1.79 -38.12 14.57
C LYS A 811 0.91 -37.56 15.68
N GLY A 812 1.49 -36.89 16.68
CA GLY A 812 0.75 -36.30 17.80
C GLY A 812 -0.29 -35.26 17.37
N ALA A 813 -0.04 -34.55 16.27
CA ALA A 813 -1.00 -33.64 15.63
C ALA A 813 -2.22 -34.36 15.00
N GLY A 814 -2.13 -35.65 14.70
CA GLY A 814 -3.22 -36.44 14.09
C GLY A 814 -4.24 -36.96 15.10
N GLU A 815 -3.79 -37.37 16.28
CA GLU A 815 -4.64 -38.09 17.26
C GLU A 815 -5.49 -37.17 18.15
N LYS A 816 -5.22 -35.86 18.18
CA LYS A 816 -6.01 -34.88 18.97
C LYS A 816 -7.33 -34.43 18.32
N LYS A 817 -7.72 -34.94 17.14
CA LYS A 817 -9.05 -34.67 16.54
C LYS A 817 -10.12 -35.64 17.06
N GLY A 818 -10.55 -35.46 18.31
CA GLY A 818 -11.48 -36.39 18.95
C GLY A 818 -12.15 -35.93 20.25
N GLY A 819 -12.68 -34.69 20.31
CA GLY A 819 -13.45 -34.26 21.49
C GLY A 819 -14.03 -32.84 21.39
N GLN A 820 -15.36 -32.77 21.54
CA GLN A 820 -16.22 -31.57 21.69
C GLN A 820 -16.16 -30.47 20.61
N ALA A 821 -17.35 -30.00 20.22
CA ALA A 821 -17.56 -28.81 19.41
C ALA A 821 -18.33 -27.77 20.23
N GLY A 822 -17.98 -26.49 20.05
CA GLY A 822 -18.66 -25.34 20.63
C GLY A 822 -18.20 -24.09 19.89
N CYS A 823 -19.13 -23.20 19.54
CA CYS A 823 -18.84 -22.07 18.65
C CYS A 823 -18.35 -20.84 19.43
N SER A 824 -17.26 -20.24 18.94
CA SER A 824 -16.87 -18.84 19.17
C SER A 824 -16.31 -18.33 17.84
N GLY A 825 -16.72 -17.13 17.41
CA GLY A 825 -16.37 -16.59 16.09
C GLY A 825 -14.93 -16.07 16.01
N ASP A 826 -14.40 -16.02 14.80
CA ASP A 826 -13.03 -15.57 14.54
C ASP A 826 -12.84 -14.09 14.87
N GLN A 827 -12.02 -13.81 15.89
CA GLN A 827 -11.31 -12.55 16.01
C GLN A 827 -9.94 -12.73 15.36
N GLU A 828 -9.46 -11.75 14.60
CA GLU A 828 -8.01 -11.62 14.34
C GLU A 828 -7.33 -11.14 15.63
N GLU A 829 -7.26 -12.02 16.65
CA GLU A 829 -6.46 -11.77 17.84
C GLU A 829 -4.98 -11.65 17.46
N VAL A 830 -4.31 -10.68 18.08
CA VAL A 830 -2.84 -10.65 18.13
C VAL A 830 -2.35 -12.00 18.66
N PRO A 831 -1.37 -12.67 18.02
CA PRO A 831 -0.77 -13.89 18.56
C PRO A 831 -0.19 -13.61 19.95
N SER A 832 -0.94 -13.99 20.99
CA SER A 832 -0.56 -13.69 22.36
C SER A 832 0.77 -14.41 22.69
N PRO A 833 1.72 -13.74 23.36
CA PRO A 833 3.07 -14.28 23.56
C PRO A 833 3.12 -15.33 24.70
N ALA A 834 2.24 -16.33 24.63
CA ALA A 834 2.46 -17.63 25.24
C ALA A 834 3.61 -18.31 24.47
N ALA A 835 4.84 -17.87 24.77
CA ALA A 835 6.03 -18.35 24.10
C ALA A 835 6.28 -19.82 24.48
N ASP A 836 5.87 -20.74 23.60
CA ASP A 836 6.37 -22.11 23.57
C ASP A 836 7.90 -22.05 23.43
N THR A 837 8.60 -22.01 24.56
CA THR A 837 10.08 -22.02 24.61
C THR A 837 10.61 -23.25 23.90
N VAL A 838 11.74 -23.13 23.21
CA VAL A 838 12.28 -24.22 22.37
C VAL A 838 12.43 -25.52 23.17
N GLU A 839 11.57 -26.51 22.89
CA GLU A 839 11.67 -27.85 23.49
C GLU A 839 13.00 -28.49 23.09
N MET A 840 13.79 -28.91 24.08
CA MET A 840 15.10 -29.50 23.85
C MET A 840 14.97 -30.98 23.49
N ILE A 841 15.19 -31.31 22.21
CA ILE A 841 15.28 -32.68 21.71
C ILE A 841 16.35 -33.45 22.51
N PRO A 842 16.05 -34.61 23.09
CA PRO A 842 17.03 -35.39 23.87
C PRO A 842 18.31 -35.69 23.09
N GLY A 843 19.46 -35.44 23.72
CA GLY A 843 20.79 -35.56 23.08
C GLY A 843 21.27 -34.29 22.35
N SER A 844 20.55 -33.17 22.44
CA SER A 844 21.00 -31.90 21.87
C SER A 844 22.12 -31.24 22.68
N GLN A 845 23.02 -30.56 21.98
CA GLN A 845 24.05 -29.67 22.51
C GLN A 845 23.58 -28.22 22.28
N LEU A 846 23.63 -27.37 23.32
CA LEU A 846 23.41 -25.93 23.17
C LEU A 846 24.64 -25.29 22.50
N LEU A 847 24.44 -24.47 21.46
CA LEU A 847 25.51 -23.72 20.80
C LEU A 847 25.50 -22.24 21.20
N TRP A 848 24.32 -21.63 21.25
CA TRP A 848 24.15 -20.22 21.60
C TRP A 848 22.80 -20.00 22.30
N ARG A 849 22.75 -19.01 23.19
CA ARG A 849 21.54 -18.49 23.85
C ARG A 849 21.69 -16.99 23.98
N ILE A 850 20.63 -16.23 23.71
CA ILE A 850 20.63 -14.77 23.84
C ILE A 850 20.87 -14.35 25.29
N ALA A 851 21.59 -13.25 25.50
CA ALA A 851 21.67 -12.62 26.81
C ALA A 851 20.28 -12.06 27.20
N PRO A 852 19.81 -12.24 28.46
CA PRO A 852 18.62 -11.56 28.94
C PRO A 852 18.78 -10.04 28.82
N ARG A 853 17.75 -9.35 28.32
CA ARG A 853 17.77 -7.89 28.22
C ARG A 853 17.80 -7.24 29.60
N PRO A 854 18.49 -6.09 29.77
CA PRO A 854 18.49 -5.36 31.03
C PRO A 854 17.08 -4.87 31.35
N ALA A 855 16.74 -4.75 32.64
CA ALA A 855 15.36 -4.46 33.06
C ALA A 855 14.79 -3.13 32.51
N ASN A 856 15.65 -2.13 32.30
CA ASN A 856 15.36 -0.85 31.68
C ASN A 856 15.36 -0.86 30.14
N SER A 857 15.50 -2.03 29.48
CA SER A 857 15.60 -2.13 28.01
C SER A 857 14.38 -1.52 27.30
N ALA A 858 13.16 -1.79 27.78
CA ALA A 858 11.93 -1.26 27.18
C ALA A 858 11.81 0.27 27.28
N GLU A 859 12.40 0.89 28.30
CA GLU A 859 12.50 2.36 28.45
C GLU A 859 13.59 2.96 27.56
N MET A 860 14.46 2.12 26.99
CA MET A 860 15.71 2.48 26.33
C MET A 860 15.75 1.87 24.92
N TYR A 861 14.69 2.12 24.13
CA TYR A 861 14.54 1.69 22.73
C TYR A 861 14.67 0.16 22.49
N SER A 862 14.40 -0.66 23.52
CA SER A 862 14.61 -2.11 23.54
C SER A 862 16.07 -2.55 23.29
N PHE A 863 17.04 -1.70 23.65
CA PHE A 863 18.47 -1.98 23.46
C PHE A 863 18.96 -3.13 24.36
N THR A 864 19.89 -3.93 23.84
CA THR A 864 20.71 -4.83 24.66
C THR A 864 21.77 -4.04 25.43
N SER A 865 22.39 -4.66 26.43
CA SER A 865 23.50 -4.04 27.17
C SER A 865 24.67 -3.67 26.25
N PHE A 866 24.93 -4.42 25.17
CA PHE A 866 25.93 -4.08 24.16
C PHE A 866 25.50 -2.86 23.33
N ALA A 867 24.26 -2.85 22.83
CA ALA A 867 23.73 -1.74 22.03
C ALA A 867 23.72 -0.39 22.80
N MET A 868 23.44 -0.40 24.10
CA MET A 868 23.54 0.80 24.95
C MET A 868 24.95 1.41 24.98
N GLN A 869 26.01 0.60 24.80
CA GLN A 869 27.40 1.02 24.96
C GLN A 869 28.02 1.62 23.69
N LEU A 870 27.43 1.35 22.51
CA LEU A 870 28.00 1.72 21.21
C LEU A 870 28.26 3.23 21.07
N ASN A 871 27.26 4.04 21.41
CA ASN A 871 27.30 5.48 21.28
C ASN A 871 27.80 6.21 22.55
N GLU A 872 28.37 5.48 23.52
CA GLU A 872 29.03 6.06 24.68
C GLU A 872 30.26 6.89 24.24
N LEU A 873 30.39 8.11 24.77
CA LEU A 873 31.51 9.01 24.49
C LEU A 873 32.21 9.38 25.81
N HIS A 874 33.46 8.97 25.95
CA HIS A 874 34.33 9.34 27.06
C HIS A 874 35.28 10.46 26.64
N LYS A 875 35.68 11.32 27.58
CA LYS A 875 36.61 12.44 27.33
C LYS A 875 37.96 12.00 26.77
N GLU A 876 38.39 10.78 27.07
CA GLU A 876 39.64 10.20 26.55
C GLU A 876 39.55 9.83 25.05
N MET A 877 38.34 9.76 24.49
CA MET A 877 38.12 9.56 23.05
C MET A 877 38.08 10.89 22.28
N GLU A 878 37.86 12.03 22.95
CA GLU A 878 37.85 13.36 22.32
C GLU A 878 39.24 13.70 21.75
N GLY A 879 39.35 13.80 20.42
CA GLY A 879 40.62 14.00 19.71
C GLY A 879 41.42 12.71 19.43
N ALA A 880 41.00 11.55 19.95
CA ALA A 880 41.56 10.24 19.60
C ALA A 880 40.77 9.57 18.45
N ILE A 881 39.45 9.77 18.40
CA ILE A 881 38.58 9.35 17.29
C ILE A 881 38.57 10.40 16.17
N PRO A 882 38.33 10.03 14.91
CA PRO A 882 38.21 10.99 13.82
C PRO A 882 36.96 11.87 13.98
N GLN A 883 36.99 13.07 13.39
CA GLN A 883 35.81 13.97 13.33
C GLN A 883 34.60 13.35 12.61
N THR A 884 34.79 12.27 11.86
CA THR A 884 33.76 11.50 11.17
C THR A 884 33.14 10.38 12.04
N ASP A 885 33.59 10.14 13.28
CA ASP A 885 32.99 9.09 14.13
C ASP A 885 31.58 9.48 14.59
N CYS A 886 30.59 8.59 14.41
CA CYS A 886 29.19 8.95 14.65
C CYS A 886 28.82 9.18 16.13
N ARG A 887 29.72 8.96 17.10
CA ARG A 887 29.56 9.49 18.48
C ARG A 887 29.53 11.02 18.53
N LEU A 888 30.19 11.68 17.57
CA LEU A 888 30.24 13.13 17.45
C LEU A 888 29.05 13.69 16.64
N ARG A 889 28.20 12.82 16.06
CA ARG A 889 27.10 13.23 15.19
C ARG A 889 25.96 13.86 16.03
N PRO A 890 25.60 15.14 15.77
CA PRO A 890 24.81 15.92 16.72
C PRO A 890 23.32 15.55 16.78
N ASP A 891 22.70 15.07 15.70
CA ASP A 891 21.29 14.64 15.71
C ASP A 891 21.08 13.36 16.54
N ILE A 892 21.98 12.39 16.42
CA ILE A 892 21.99 11.17 17.23
C ILE A 892 22.19 11.52 18.72
N ARG A 893 23.13 12.41 19.02
CA ARG A 893 23.38 12.86 20.41
C ARG A 893 22.21 13.65 20.99
N ALA A 894 21.59 14.51 20.17
CA ALA A 894 20.33 15.19 20.43
C ALA A 894 19.26 14.21 20.96
N MET A 895 18.97 13.20 20.13
CA MET A 895 17.95 12.18 20.41
C MET A 895 18.30 11.31 21.63
N GLU A 896 19.57 10.98 21.84
CA GLU A 896 20.01 10.17 22.98
C GLU A 896 19.84 10.90 24.32
N ASN A 897 19.96 12.24 24.31
CA ASN A 897 19.71 13.11 25.45
C ASN A 897 18.21 13.46 25.63
N GLY A 898 17.34 12.98 24.74
CA GLY A 898 15.89 13.23 24.79
C GLY A 898 15.42 14.54 24.15
N ASP A 899 16.32 15.32 23.54
CA ASP A 899 15.98 16.56 22.85
C ASP A 899 15.65 16.27 21.38
N ILE A 900 14.37 15.98 21.14
CA ILE A 900 13.85 15.55 19.84
C ILE A 900 13.72 16.73 18.86
N ASP A 901 13.55 17.95 19.36
CA ASP A 901 13.44 19.14 18.52
C ASP A 901 14.83 19.52 17.97
N LEU A 902 15.85 19.62 18.84
CA LEU A 902 17.23 19.82 18.41
C LEU A 902 17.73 18.69 17.50
N ALA A 903 17.40 17.44 17.82
CA ALA A 903 17.73 16.31 16.95
C ALA A 903 17.10 16.42 15.56
N SER A 904 15.88 16.97 15.46
CA SER A 904 15.18 17.15 14.19
C SER A 904 15.74 18.31 13.36
N GLU A 905 16.13 19.42 14.02
CA GLU A 905 16.84 20.54 13.39
C GLU A 905 18.22 20.11 12.88
N GLU A 906 19.02 19.46 13.72
CA GLU A 906 20.35 19.00 13.36
C GLU A 906 20.31 17.94 12.25
N LYS A 907 19.38 16.98 12.30
CA LYS A 907 19.22 15.98 11.22
C LYS A 907 18.98 16.65 9.88
N LYS A 908 18.08 17.65 9.84
CA LYS A 908 17.82 18.45 8.64
C LYS A 908 19.09 19.18 8.18
N ARG A 909 19.80 19.85 9.10
CA ARG A 909 21.04 20.59 8.78
C ARG A 909 22.12 19.68 8.17
N LEU A 910 22.31 18.50 8.74
CA LEU A 910 23.26 17.48 8.26
C LEU A 910 22.90 16.98 6.85
N GLU A 911 21.63 16.62 6.64
CA GLU A 911 21.17 16.13 5.34
C GLU A 911 21.16 17.23 4.27
N GLU A 912 20.98 18.51 4.65
CA GLU A 912 21.14 19.68 3.77
C GLU A 912 22.62 19.94 3.43
N LYS A 913 23.53 19.88 4.41
CA LYS A 913 25.00 19.94 4.19
C LYS A 913 25.45 18.87 3.22
N GLN A 914 25.01 17.62 3.41
CA GLN A 914 25.31 16.50 2.51
C GLN A 914 24.77 16.73 1.09
N ARG A 915 23.51 17.17 0.95
CA ARG A 915 22.90 17.47 -0.36
C ARG A 915 23.65 18.60 -1.09
N ALA A 916 24.03 19.67 -0.38
CA ALA A 916 24.84 20.75 -0.94
C ALA A 916 26.23 20.25 -1.39
N ALA A 917 26.92 19.46 -0.56
CA ALA A 917 28.21 18.87 -0.92
C ALA A 917 28.11 17.93 -2.13
N ARG A 918 27.02 17.15 -2.28
CA ARG A 918 26.76 16.34 -3.48
C ARG A 918 26.53 17.22 -4.72
N LYS A 919 25.70 18.27 -4.62
CA LYS A 919 25.40 19.20 -5.73
C LYS A 919 26.60 20.07 -6.16
N ASN A 920 27.56 20.30 -5.27
CA ASN A 920 28.82 20.96 -5.60
C ASN A 920 29.77 19.99 -6.33
N ARG A 921 29.91 18.74 -5.86
CA ARG A 921 30.72 17.70 -6.54
C ARG A 921 30.24 17.40 -7.96
N SER A 922 28.92 17.36 -8.19
CA SER A 922 28.36 17.14 -9.54
C SER A 922 28.52 18.33 -10.51
N LYS A 923 29.13 19.44 -10.08
CA LYS A 923 29.48 20.58 -10.96
C LYS A 923 30.97 20.59 -11.36
N SER A 924 31.80 19.76 -10.74
CA SER A 924 33.25 19.65 -10.99
C SER A 924 33.62 18.32 -11.66
N ASP A 925 32.81 17.90 -12.65
CA ASP A 925 32.76 16.51 -13.13
C ASP A 925 34.06 16.02 -13.82
N GLU A 926 34.94 16.95 -14.24
CA GLU A 926 36.29 16.68 -14.76
C GLU A 926 37.25 16.09 -13.69
N GLU A 927 37.11 16.45 -12.41
CA GLU A 927 38.00 15.96 -11.34
C GLU A 927 37.65 14.54 -10.86
N TRP A 928 36.37 14.13 -10.95
CA TRP A 928 35.89 12.86 -10.39
C TRP A 928 36.60 11.63 -11.01
N LYS A 929 36.91 11.69 -12.31
CA LYS A 929 37.64 10.64 -13.04
C LYS A 929 39.17 10.81 -12.99
N THR A 930 39.67 11.92 -12.47
CA THR A 930 41.04 12.37 -12.75
C THR A 930 41.71 13.03 -11.53
N ARG A 931 42.15 12.18 -10.59
CA ARG A 931 43.12 12.47 -9.51
C ARG A 931 42.65 13.36 -8.35
N SER A 932 41.81 12.82 -7.47
CA SER A 932 41.95 13.17 -6.04
C SER A 932 41.62 12.01 -5.11
N ALA A 933 42.65 11.53 -4.39
CA ALA A 933 42.48 10.56 -3.30
C ALA A 933 41.86 11.18 -2.03
N ALA A 934 41.50 12.47 -2.06
CA ALA A 934 40.98 13.21 -0.91
C ALA A 934 39.45 13.13 -0.73
N LEU A 935 38.71 12.64 -1.75
CA LEU A 935 37.25 12.85 -1.86
C LEU A 935 36.41 11.58 -2.06
N GLY A 936 37.03 10.40 -2.13
CA GLY A 936 36.34 9.09 -2.07
C GLY A 936 36.30 8.52 -0.64
N PRO A 937 35.73 7.32 -0.45
CA PRO A 937 35.84 6.58 0.81
C PRO A 937 37.30 6.42 1.23
N ARG A 938 37.58 6.60 2.52
CA ARG A 938 38.95 6.77 3.03
C ARG A 938 39.56 5.47 3.53
N TRP A 939 38.74 4.57 4.06
CA TRP A 939 39.19 3.38 4.79
C TRP A 939 38.77 2.08 4.11
N PHE A 940 38.05 2.15 3.00
CA PHE A 940 37.65 0.99 2.20
C PHE A 940 37.78 1.28 0.70
N GLN A 941 38.17 0.26 -0.07
CA GLN A 941 38.30 0.30 -1.52
C GLN A 941 37.46 -0.80 -2.18
N GLN A 942 36.92 -0.54 -3.37
CA GLN A 942 36.24 -1.58 -4.14
C GLN A 942 37.25 -2.63 -4.62
N GLY A 943 36.94 -3.89 -4.35
CA GLY A 943 37.75 -5.03 -4.77
C GLY A 943 36.89 -6.22 -5.18
N GLN A 944 37.55 -7.35 -5.44
CA GLN A 944 36.89 -8.66 -5.49
C GLN A 944 37.12 -9.37 -4.15
N ASN A 945 36.06 -9.90 -3.55
CA ASN A 945 36.16 -10.74 -2.37
C ASN A 945 37.01 -11.99 -2.71
N PRO A 946 38.06 -12.31 -1.94
CA PRO A 946 39.06 -13.31 -2.30
C PRO A 946 38.53 -14.76 -2.31
N HIS A 947 37.30 -15.00 -1.84
CA HIS A 947 36.70 -16.33 -1.74
C HIS A 947 35.50 -16.54 -2.68
N THR A 948 34.77 -15.48 -3.03
CA THR A 948 33.58 -15.55 -3.90
C THR A 948 33.78 -14.91 -5.27
N SER A 949 34.86 -14.14 -5.47
CA SER A 949 35.12 -13.31 -6.67
C SER A 949 34.04 -12.26 -6.99
N THR A 950 33.10 -12.01 -6.07
CA THR A 950 32.10 -10.94 -6.18
C THR A 950 32.72 -9.58 -5.86
N GLN A 951 32.11 -8.50 -6.35
CA GLN A 951 32.47 -7.16 -5.87
C GLN A 951 32.18 -7.03 -4.36
N ASP A 952 33.07 -6.36 -3.64
CA ASP A 952 33.00 -6.12 -2.20
C ASP A 952 33.83 -4.85 -1.85
N TRP A 953 33.66 -4.33 -0.65
CA TRP A 953 34.47 -3.22 -0.13
C TRP A 953 35.48 -3.74 0.88
N LEU A 954 36.75 -3.73 0.49
CA LEU A 954 37.86 -4.27 1.27
C LEU A 954 38.52 -3.15 2.08
N PHE A 955 38.86 -3.43 3.33
CA PHE A 955 39.50 -2.47 4.24
C PHE A 955 40.89 -2.06 3.74
N SER A 956 41.15 -0.76 3.82
CA SER A 956 42.42 -0.10 3.53
C SER A 956 43.16 0.19 4.83
N SER A 957 44.40 -0.28 4.94
CA SER A 957 45.26 -0.08 6.11
C SER A 957 45.46 1.40 6.44
N GLY A 958 45.57 1.73 7.73
CA GLY A 958 45.99 3.05 8.22
C GLY A 958 45.00 3.75 9.14
N TYR A 959 43.74 3.27 9.24
CA TYR A 959 42.75 3.87 10.15
C TYR A 959 43.24 3.90 11.61
N TRP A 960 43.83 2.79 12.07
CA TRP A 960 44.32 2.63 13.45
C TRP A 960 45.61 3.39 13.74
N ASP A 961 46.26 3.99 12.73
CA ASP A 961 47.49 4.77 12.88
C ASP A 961 47.22 6.20 13.39
N ARG A 962 45.93 6.56 13.57
CA ARG A 962 45.41 7.84 14.10
C ARG A 962 45.82 9.12 13.35
N ASN A 963 46.46 9.00 12.18
CA ASN A 963 46.90 10.14 11.37
C ASN A 963 45.75 10.74 10.51
N TYR A 964 44.79 11.40 11.17
CA TYR A 964 43.55 11.90 10.56
C TYR A 964 43.70 13.24 9.81
N SER A 965 44.70 13.34 8.94
CA SER A 965 44.84 14.51 8.05
C SER A 965 43.79 14.50 6.92
N GLN A 966 43.20 15.66 6.62
CA GLN A 966 42.31 15.90 5.48
C GLN A 966 40.99 15.07 5.45
N LEU A 967 40.46 14.65 6.60
CA LEU A 967 39.15 13.96 6.65
C LEU A 967 37.99 14.86 6.17
N PRO A 968 36.90 14.28 5.64
CA PRO A 968 35.75 15.06 5.19
C PRO A 968 34.99 15.67 6.37
N ASP A 969 34.71 16.97 6.29
CA ASP A 969 33.85 17.67 7.23
C ASP A 969 32.36 17.41 6.91
N ILE A 970 31.74 16.52 7.68
CA ILE A 970 30.37 16.02 7.45
C ILE A 970 29.32 16.50 8.45
N TYR A 971 29.71 17.09 9.60
CA TYR A 971 28.78 17.44 10.69
C TYR A 971 28.40 18.93 10.81
#